data_AF-A0A9P1HUA4-F1
#
_entry.id   AF-A0A9P1HUA4-F1
#
_cell.length_a   1.000
_cell.length_b   1.000
_cell.length_c   1.000
_cell.angle_alpha   90.00
_cell.angle_beta   90.00
_cell.angle_gamma   90.00
#
_symmetry.space_group_name_H-M   'P 1'
#
loop_
_entity.id
_entity.type
_entity.pdbx_description
1 polymer ?
#
loop_
_entity_poly.entity_id
_entity_poly.type
_entity_poly.pdbx_seq_one_letter_code
_entity_poly.pdbx_strand_id
1 'polypeptide(L)'
;MGDNLDETSERTLRNSIIEELLSRAPQFSVHDTFSLHHYDVEPDINNLLENLILPQESALNVRPILDEFGEIVRFENYVLDPENIASATCSMSLNRLPDASAANSVRGSASNIPFFPGGFEKNLISVLDSDMLSSETDKEEQKYLEPIELLRIPPKWEYGMTYNQEVVDTEKPSVASNSQMEDLDIFELMDMVGGVSVSTLKEVVEAKGEPEVEKNDETKNIESAEDSENLSEIDEVLAQKLQLALENIPATKSKHNFINVIGTNNDVPAFREVEPRMAKKYPFKLDPFQQASVVAMEEGNSLFVAAHTSAGKTVVAEYAIALCKAHKTRVIYTSPIKALSNQKYRDFKLAFNDVGLVTGDIQINSEAFCLIMTTEILRSMLYNGSEIIRDLEWVIFDEVHYINNDERGHVWEEVLIMLPSHVKIVMLSATVPNFEEFADWVGRIKNRKITVVSTLKRPVPLEHWIYVESHGKTKGSTEVYKLIDSNGCWNTAAYKAAVAAKETTKNNETGRGQNATRGYHNQQQGYGGPHNRGQNNHQNYSNSPHHRGGGAGGGGRGGAGAGAGAGAGAGAGAGAGGGAGGGGAGGGGGGAGGSYRGRDGHDHHNRTGGGNFKPKRNEKGIYINIINFLKNKELLPMVFFVFSRKRCDSNAQLVSSLDLTTNVEKNHIKLFFNDCINRLKGSDKKLPQVLIMRELCLRGFAVHHSGILPILKEVVELLFQKGYVKILFATETFAMGVNMPARCVVFDTVEKHDGTTKRPLNPGEYVQMAGRAGRRGLDSIGTVILLAKEQSLHDAGYYQNIMLGKALPLESKFRVTYSMLLNLLRVEHIHVEQMLQRSYVERTSLREEENKKLMLTKVQEELNKAGSLSCSLCSDNLPEYLSTLVEYFQARSDIWREFYKTKNGSVVFSTGRVVVVSNYEQQLDHAVAILLQETGKSEMRKFSVLVSCDEMYAYNFTKLSSEDPEWSQNCHRMRGVCKFGLDGVGRQSNLGTGVFKIVENITFGDIVSVTKKQLKLDVSH
;
A
#
# COMPACT_ATOMS: atom_id res chain seq x y z
N MET A 1 77.64 1.32 -64.77
CA MET A 1 77.59 0.43 -65.95
C MET A 1 76.52 -0.61 -65.68
N GLY A 2 75.40 -0.53 -66.41
CA GLY A 2 74.34 -1.54 -66.47
C GLY A 2 73.24 -1.40 -65.42
N ASP A 3 72.57 -0.26 -65.26
CA ASP A 3 71.31 0.04 -65.98
C ASP A 3 71.21 -0.51 -67.40
N ASN A 4 70.45 -1.61 -67.57
CA ASN A 4 69.69 -1.97 -68.79
C ASN A 4 69.07 -3.38 -68.73
N LEU A 5 68.59 -3.84 -67.57
CA LEU A 5 67.94 -5.17 -67.47
C LEU A 5 66.67 -5.23 -66.62
N ASP A 6 66.02 -4.11 -66.29
CA ASP A 6 64.77 -4.18 -65.52
C ASP A 6 63.56 -3.39 -66.04
N GLU A 7 63.73 -2.55 -67.07
CA GLU A 7 62.61 -1.77 -67.61
C GLU A 7 61.66 -2.63 -68.46
N THR A 8 62.19 -3.66 -69.14
CA THR A 8 61.40 -4.68 -69.84
C THR A 8 60.72 -5.63 -68.86
N SER A 9 61.39 -6.04 -67.79
CA SER A 9 60.80 -6.88 -66.73
C SER A 9 59.66 -6.14 -66.04
N GLU A 10 59.88 -4.89 -65.64
CA GLU A 10 58.84 -4.04 -65.04
C GLU A 10 57.69 -3.80 -66.01
N ARG A 11 57.94 -3.52 -67.30
CA ARG A 11 56.85 -3.36 -68.28
C ARG A 11 56.07 -4.65 -68.48
N THR A 12 56.74 -5.80 -68.50
CA THR A 12 56.08 -7.10 -68.67
C THR A 12 55.25 -7.44 -67.44
N LEU A 13 55.79 -7.17 -66.24
CA LEU A 13 55.11 -7.42 -64.97
C LEU A 13 53.95 -6.44 -64.76
N ARG A 14 54.12 -5.17 -65.15
CA ARG A 14 53.06 -4.16 -65.13
C ARG A 14 51.96 -4.46 -66.16
N ASN A 15 52.32 -4.93 -67.35
CA ASN A 15 51.34 -5.37 -68.35
C ASN A 15 50.64 -6.67 -67.93
N SER A 16 51.33 -7.60 -67.26
CA SER A 16 50.72 -8.82 -66.70
C SER A 16 49.77 -8.49 -65.56
N ILE A 17 50.12 -7.56 -64.67
CA ILE A 17 49.24 -7.10 -63.59
C ILE A 17 48.05 -6.32 -64.17
N ILE A 18 48.26 -5.51 -65.20
CA ILE A 18 47.19 -4.79 -65.89
C ILE A 18 46.28 -5.79 -66.64
N GLU A 19 46.83 -6.81 -67.30
CA GLU A 19 46.04 -7.89 -67.89
C GLU A 19 45.27 -8.66 -66.83
N GLU A 20 45.87 -8.98 -65.67
CA GLU A 20 45.19 -9.69 -64.58
C GLU A 20 44.09 -8.83 -63.92
N LEU A 21 44.29 -7.52 -63.83
CA LEU A 21 43.28 -6.57 -63.35
C LEU A 21 42.18 -6.27 -64.39
N LEU A 22 42.49 -6.34 -65.70
CA LEU A 22 41.55 -6.11 -66.80
C LEU A 22 40.89 -7.40 -67.32
N SER A 23 41.47 -8.56 -67.04
CA SER A 23 40.89 -9.89 -67.31
C SER A 23 39.79 -10.15 -66.29
N ARG A 24 38.64 -9.59 -66.63
CA ARG A 24 37.34 -9.75 -66.00
C ARG A 24 37.18 -11.08 -65.27
N ALA A 25 36.76 -11.01 -64.00
CA ALA A 25 35.94 -12.04 -63.41
C ALA A 25 34.78 -12.35 -64.39
N PRO A 26 34.61 -13.58 -64.88
CA PRO A 26 33.53 -13.93 -65.81
C PRO A 26 32.14 -13.90 -65.17
N GLN A 27 32.05 -13.52 -63.89
CA GLN A 27 30.86 -13.58 -63.06
C GLN A 27 30.68 -12.22 -62.38
N PHE A 28 29.76 -11.42 -62.97
CA PHE A 28 29.09 -10.20 -62.48
C PHE A 28 29.86 -9.26 -61.53
N SER A 29 29.96 -7.98 -61.89
CA SER A 29 30.43 -6.95 -60.94
C SER A 29 29.37 -6.70 -59.85
N VAL A 30 29.77 -6.24 -58.66
CA VAL A 30 28.83 -5.92 -57.54
C VAL A 30 27.78 -4.86 -57.96
N HIS A 31 28.10 -4.03 -58.95
CA HIS A 31 27.15 -3.06 -59.52
C HIS A 31 26.07 -3.71 -60.39
N ASP A 32 26.37 -4.85 -61.03
CA ASP A 32 25.41 -5.61 -61.83
C ASP A 32 24.44 -6.43 -60.95
N THR A 33 24.80 -6.69 -59.69
CA THR A 33 23.98 -7.44 -58.73
C THR A 33 22.71 -6.67 -58.32
N PHE A 34 22.74 -5.33 -58.36
CA PHE A 34 21.58 -4.48 -58.08
C PHE A 34 20.62 -4.34 -59.29
N SER A 35 21.01 -4.86 -60.46
CA SER A 35 20.15 -4.91 -61.66
C SER A 35 19.42 -6.26 -61.82
N LEU A 36 19.58 -7.18 -60.85
CA LEU A 36 18.80 -8.42 -60.80
C LEU A 36 17.38 -8.08 -60.35
N HIS A 37 16.39 -8.43 -61.16
CA HIS A 37 14.98 -8.41 -60.75
C HIS A 37 14.88 -9.08 -59.37
N HIS A 38 14.48 -8.34 -58.35
CA HIS A 38 13.98 -8.96 -57.14
C HIS A 38 12.77 -9.78 -57.61
N TYR A 39 12.88 -11.11 -57.56
CA TYR A 39 11.68 -11.92 -57.60
C TYR A 39 10.91 -11.52 -56.34
N ASP A 40 9.81 -10.81 -56.51
CA ASP A 40 8.83 -10.61 -55.45
C ASP A 40 8.33 -12.02 -55.11
N VAL A 41 8.95 -12.66 -54.13
CA VAL A 41 8.46 -13.92 -53.60
C VAL A 41 7.16 -13.56 -52.91
N GLU A 42 6.04 -13.90 -53.55
CA GLU A 42 4.75 -13.79 -52.89
C GLU A 42 4.81 -14.64 -51.61
N PRO A 43 4.61 -14.03 -50.43
CA PRO A 43 4.66 -14.78 -49.19
C PRO A 43 3.56 -15.83 -49.23
N ASP A 44 3.94 -17.11 -49.12
CA ASP A 44 2.98 -18.20 -49.00
C ASP A 44 2.34 -18.14 -47.61
N ILE A 45 1.21 -17.42 -47.53
CA ILE A 45 0.44 -17.21 -46.31
C ILE A 45 -0.07 -18.56 -45.75
N ASN A 46 -0.33 -19.55 -46.63
CA ASN A 46 -0.86 -20.85 -46.22
C ASN A 46 0.19 -21.65 -45.44
N ASN A 47 1.46 -21.56 -45.80
CA ASN A 47 2.56 -22.19 -45.07
C ASN A 47 2.68 -21.67 -43.62
N LEU A 48 2.35 -20.39 -43.39
CA LEU A 48 2.30 -19.82 -42.03
C LEU A 48 1.12 -20.38 -41.21
N LEU A 49 -0.03 -20.59 -41.85
CA LEU A 49 -1.26 -21.10 -41.23
C LEU A 49 -1.18 -22.59 -40.89
N GLU A 50 -0.60 -23.42 -41.76
CA GLU A 50 -0.46 -24.86 -41.53
C GLU A 50 0.33 -25.18 -40.25
N ASN A 51 1.30 -24.33 -39.89
CA ASN A 51 2.09 -24.50 -38.67
C ASN A 51 1.41 -23.94 -37.40
N LEU A 52 0.34 -23.16 -37.53
CA LEU A 52 -0.43 -22.58 -36.40
C LEU A 52 -1.54 -23.50 -35.92
N ILE A 53 -2.04 -24.39 -36.78
CA ILE A 53 -3.17 -25.30 -36.51
C ILE A 53 -2.62 -26.72 -36.32
N LEU A 54 -1.80 -26.94 -35.29
CA LEU A 54 -1.53 -28.29 -34.80
C LEU A 54 -2.46 -28.54 -33.62
N PRO A 55 -3.49 -29.39 -33.74
CA PRO A 55 -4.25 -29.81 -32.57
C PRO A 55 -3.26 -30.47 -31.61
N GLN A 56 -3.16 -29.96 -30.38
CA GLN A 56 -2.46 -30.68 -29.32
C GLN A 56 -3.25 -31.95 -29.07
N GLU A 57 -2.80 -33.07 -29.63
CA GLU A 57 -3.34 -34.39 -29.33
C GLU A 57 -3.38 -34.56 -27.81
N SER A 58 -4.48 -35.12 -27.30
CA SER A 58 -4.64 -35.48 -25.90
C SER A 58 -3.44 -36.32 -25.48
N ALA A 59 -2.52 -35.71 -24.73
CA ALA A 59 -1.32 -36.39 -24.29
C ALA A 59 -1.75 -37.60 -23.43
N LEU A 60 -1.56 -38.80 -23.99
CA LEU A 60 -1.85 -40.06 -23.33
C LEU A 60 -0.82 -40.22 -22.20
N ASN A 61 -1.21 -39.86 -20.98
CA ASN A 61 -0.32 -39.87 -19.83
C ASN A 61 -0.51 -41.15 -19.04
N VAL A 62 0.53 -41.53 -18.29
CA VAL A 62 0.59 -42.81 -17.61
C VAL A 62 0.79 -42.57 -16.12
N ARG A 63 -0.12 -43.06 -15.26
CA ARG A 63 0.02 -43.02 -13.80
C ARG A 63 0.37 -44.39 -13.24
N PRO A 64 1.31 -44.49 -12.28
CA PRO A 64 1.59 -45.75 -11.58
C PRO A 64 0.48 -46.04 -10.55
N ILE A 65 -0.02 -47.27 -10.53
CA ILE A 65 -0.87 -47.81 -9.47
C ILE A 65 0.05 -48.52 -8.47
N LEU A 66 -0.02 -48.09 -7.20
CA LEU A 66 0.81 -48.59 -6.11
C LEU A 66 0.07 -49.67 -5.32
N ASP A 67 0.80 -50.64 -4.75
CA ASP A 67 0.25 -51.58 -3.75
C ASP A 67 0.18 -50.97 -2.34
N GLU A 68 -0.29 -51.75 -1.37
CA GLU A 68 -0.35 -51.37 0.05
C GLU A 68 1.02 -51.03 0.68
N PHE A 69 2.12 -51.43 0.02
CA PHE A 69 3.50 -51.18 0.45
C PHE A 69 4.16 -50.03 -0.31
N GLY A 70 3.48 -49.42 -1.29
CA GLY A 70 3.97 -48.32 -2.10
C GLY A 70 4.82 -48.72 -3.30
N GLU A 71 4.83 -50.00 -3.69
CA GLU A 71 5.50 -50.49 -4.90
C GLU A 71 4.60 -50.37 -6.14
N ILE A 72 5.20 -50.06 -7.29
CA ILE A 72 4.47 -49.88 -8.55
C ILE A 72 4.02 -51.24 -9.08
N VAL A 73 2.70 -51.48 -9.08
CA VAL A 73 2.08 -52.73 -9.56
C VAL A 73 1.85 -52.68 -11.05
N ARG A 74 1.26 -51.59 -11.55
CA ARG A 74 0.92 -51.41 -12.96
C ARG A 74 0.85 -49.94 -13.33
N PHE A 75 0.76 -49.68 -14.62
CA PHE A 75 0.64 -48.35 -15.19
C PHE A 75 -0.72 -48.22 -15.88
N GLU A 76 -1.40 -47.11 -15.66
CA GLU A 76 -2.72 -46.83 -16.22
C GLU A 76 -2.70 -45.54 -17.04
N ASN A 77 -3.32 -45.60 -18.21
CA ASN A 77 -3.41 -44.45 -19.11
C ASN A 77 -4.56 -43.54 -18.68
N TYR A 78 -4.33 -42.23 -18.68
CA TYR A 78 -5.35 -41.22 -18.44
C TYR A 78 -5.14 -40.00 -19.33
N VAL A 79 -6.24 -39.30 -19.62
CA VAL A 79 -6.24 -38.06 -20.39
C VAL A 79 -6.13 -36.89 -19.42
N LEU A 80 -5.20 -35.95 -19.68
CA LEU A 80 -5.08 -34.72 -18.90
C LEU A 80 -6.06 -33.67 -19.42
N ASP A 81 -6.57 -32.85 -18.50
CA ASP A 81 -7.37 -31.67 -18.86
C ASP A 81 -6.57 -30.74 -19.78
N PRO A 82 -7.19 -30.15 -20.82
CA PRO A 82 -6.51 -29.25 -21.75
C PRO A 82 -5.78 -28.08 -21.08
N GLU A 83 -6.31 -27.55 -19.96
CA GLU A 83 -5.69 -26.46 -19.20
C GLU A 83 -4.32 -26.83 -18.61
N ASN A 84 -4.07 -28.12 -18.37
CA ASN A 84 -2.82 -28.63 -17.83
C ASN A 84 -1.77 -28.87 -18.94
N ILE A 85 -2.17 -28.92 -20.21
CA ILE A 85 -1.28 -29.06 -21.37
C ILE A 85 -1.03 -27.70 -22.04
N ALA A 86 -1.88 -26.71 -21.77
CA ALA A 86 -1.77 -25.36 -22.31
C ALA A 86 -0.42 -24.68 -21.97
N SER A 87 -0.02 -23.75 -22.83
CA SER A 87 1.21 -22.97 -22.67
C SER A 87 1.10 -21.93 -21.56
N ALA A 88 2.26 -21.45 -21.11
CA ALA A 88 2.36 -20.37 -20.12
C ALA A 88 1.70 -19.04 -20.55
N THR A 89 1.41 -18.85 -21.83
CA THR A 89 0.76 -17.64 -22.36
C THR A 89 -0.76 -17.70 -22.31
N CYS A 90 -1.34 -18.87 -22.05
CA CYS A 90 -2.79 -19.09 -22.15
C CYS A 90 -3.40 -19.76 -20.90
N SER A 91 -2.58 -20.33 -20.00
CA SER A 91 -3.08 -21.02 -18.80
C SER A 91 -2.52 -20.47 -17.50
N MET A 92 -3.41 -20.43 -16.50
CA MET A 92 -3.11 -20.09 -15.10
C MET A 92 -2.86 -21.33 -14.22
N SER A 93 -3.02 -22.53 -14.78
CA SER A 93 -2.82 -23.79 -14.05
C SER A 93 -1.38 -23.93 -13.56
N LEU A 94 -1.21 -24.50 -12.37
CA LEU A 94 0.10 -24.85 -11.84
C LEU A 94 0.78 -25.95 -12.69
N ASN A 95 -0.03 -26.79 -13.33
CA ASN A 95 0.43 -27.94 -14.11
C ASN A 95 0.67 -27.63 -15.60
N ARG A 96 0.39 -26.39 -16.05
CA ARG A 96 0.62 -25.93 -17.43
C ARG A 96 2.04 -26.22 -17.92
N LEU A 97 2.29 -26.29 -19.23
CA LEU A 97 3.65 -26.49 -19.73
C LEU A 97 4.57 -25.29 -19.39
N PRO A 98 5.80 -25.53 -18.90
CA PRO A 98 6.74 -24.46 -18.58
C PRO A 98 7.21 -23.75 -19.85
N ASP A 99 7.36 -22.44 -19.77
CA ASP A 99 7.89 -21.65 -20.88
C ASP A 99 9.40 -21.88 -21.06
N ALA A 100 9.77 -22.63 -22.09
CA ALA A 100 11.17 -22.94 -22.40
C ALA A 100 12.01 -21.67 -22.66
N SER A 101 11.41 -20.60 -23.20
CA SER A 101 12.12 -19.35 -23.51
C SER A 101 12.42 -18.53 -22.26
N ALA A 102 11.56 -18.60 -21.26
CA ALA A 102 11.67 -17.85 -20.01
C ALA A 102 12.08 -18.70 -18.79
N ALA A 103 12.35 -19.99 -18.96
CA ALA A 103 12.73 -20.90 -17.87
C ALA A 103 13.94 -20.42 -17.05
N ASN A 104 14.91 -19.77 -17.71
CA ASN A 104 16.11 -19.21 -17.05
C ASN A 104 15.86 -17.81 -16.45
N SER A 105 14.70 -17.20 -16.72
CA SER A 105 14.34 -15.88 -16.19
C SER A 105 13.70 -16.02 -14.81
N VAL A 106 14.43 -15.57 -13.79
CA VAL A 106 13.89 -15.50 -12.41
C VAL A 106 12.61 -14.69 -12.34
N ARG A 107 12.51 -13.60 -13.11
CA ARG A 107 11.36 -12.69 -13.09
C ARG A 107 10.19 -13.18 -13.93
N GLY A 108 10.31 -14.31 -14.63
CA GLY A 108 9.35 -14.75 -15.64
C GLY A 108 9.40 -13.88 -16.90
N SER A 109 8.35 -13.98 -17.72
CA SER A 109 8.16 -13.21 -18.94
C SER A 109 6.87 -12.41 -18.87
N ALA A 110 6.86 -11.22 -19.49
CA ALA A 110 5.64 -10.46 -19.64
C ALA A 110 4.64 -11.14 -20.58
N SER A 111 5.04 -12.09 -21.43
CA SER A 111 4.11 -12.89 -22.24
C SER A 111 3.31 -13.88 -21.39
N ASN A 112 3.81 -14.25 -20.21
CA ASN A 112 3.24 -15.34 -19.44
C ASN A 112 2.11 -14.81 -18.56
N ILE A 113 1.05 -15.59 -18.46
CA ILE A 113 -0.05 -15.35 -17.54
C ILE A 113 0.39 -15.79 -16.13
N PRO A 114 -0.01 -15.08 -15.06
CA PRO A 114 0.25 -15.47 -13.68
C PRO A 114 -0.36 -16.84 -13.34
N PHE A 115 0.25 -17.55 -12.39
CA PHE A 115 -0.38 -18.72 -11.78
C PHE A 115 -1.63 -18.32 -11.00
N PHE A 116 -2.59 -19.24 -10.89
CA PHE A 116 -3.85 -19.01 -10.21
C PHE A 116 -3.64 -18.63 -8.72
N PRO A 117 -4.12 -17.46 -8.26
CA PRO A 117 -3.96 -17.05 -6.87
C PRO A 117 -4.83 -17.86 -5.92
N GLY A 118 -4.28 -18.22 -4.77
CA GLY A 118 -5.04 -18.95 -3.74
C GLY A 118 -6.17 -18.10 -3.16
N GLY A 119 -7.35 -18.72 -3.00
CA GLY A 119 -8.58 -18.09 -2.50
C GLY A 119 -9.51 -17.50 -3.56
N PHE A 120 -9.19 -17.70 -4.85
CA PHE A 120 -10.06 -17.34 -5.98
C PHE A 120 -10.91 -18.52 -6.50
N GLU A 121 -10.70 -19.74 -5.97
CA GLU A 121 -11.28 -21.01 -6.45
C GLU A 121 -12.82 -21.05 -6.41
N LYS A 122 -13.47 -20.43 -5.41
CA LYS A 122 -14.94 -20.40 -5.31
C LYS A 122 -15.62 -19.70 -6.48
N ASN A 123 -14.92 -18.76 -7.12
CA ASN A 123 -15.45 -18.00 -8.24
C ASN A 123 -15.29 -18.74 -9.57
N LEU A 124 -14.32 -19.65 -9.68
CA LEU A 124 -14.18 -20.54 -10.82
C LEU A 124 -15.40 -21.46 -10.93
N ILE A 125 -15.85 -22.01 -9.80
CA ILE A 125 -17.05 -22.85 -9.78
C ILE A 125 -18.28 -22.05 -10.20
N SER A 126 -18.44 -20.79 -9.76
CA SER A 126 -19.57 -19.96 -10.19
C SER A 126 -19.50 -19.52 -11.66
N VAL A 127 -18.28 -19.34 -12.21
CA VAL A 127 -18.06 -18.98 -13.62
C VAL A 127 -18.24 -20.20 -14.52
N LEU A 128 -17.73 -21.36 -14.12
CA LEU A 128 -17.94 -22.64 -14.79
C LEU A 128 -19.40 -23.09 -14.72
N ASP A 129 -20.09 -22.85 -13.58
CA ASP A 129 -21.54 -23.05 -13.46
C ASP A 129 -22.33 -22.06 -14.32
N SER A 130 -21.85 -20.82 -14.51
CA SER A 130 -22.49 -19.84 -15.41
C SER A 130 -22.22 -20.13 -16.89
N ASP A 131 -21.05 -20.68 -17.24
CA ASP A 131 -20.75 -21.15 -18.59
C ASP A 131 -21.52 -22.45 -18.93
N MET A 132 -21.92 -23.22 -17.91
CA MET A 132 -22.88 -24.33 -18.05
C MET A 132 -24.35 -23.87 -17.99
N LEU A 133 -24.64 -22.61 -17.66
CA LEU A 133 -25.99 -22.03 -17.60
C LEU A 133 -26.07 -20.71 -18.39
N SER A 134 -25.88 -20.85 -19.71
CA SER A 134 -26.20 -19.90 -20.79
C SER A 134 -27.21 -18.79 -20.47
N SER A 135 -26.82 -17.51 -20.59
CA SER A 135 -27.72 -16.41 -21.03
C SER A 135 -27.07 -15.02 -21.27
N GLU A 136 -25.80 -14.79 -20.92
CA GLU A 136 -25.14 -13.47 -21.13
C GLU A 136 -24.07 -13.48 -22.22
N THR A 137 -23.23 -14.50 -22.31
CA THR A 137 -22.22 -14.67 -23.39
C THR A 137 -22.86 -14.80 -24.78
N ASP A 138 -23.98 -15.53 -24.87
CA ASP A 138 -24.74 -15.69 -26.13
C ASP A 138 -25.28 -14.36 -26.71
N LYS A 139 -25.51 -13.34 -25.87
CA LYS A 139 -26.09 -12.06 -26.32
C LYS A 139 -25.09 -11.13 -27.00
N GLU A 140 -23.82 -11.17 -26.59
CA GLU A 140 -22.76 -10.42 -27.28
C GLU A 140 -22.32 -11.13 -28.55
N GLU A 141 -22.28 -12.47 -28.57
CA GLU A 141 -21.98 -13.25 -29.77
C GLU A 141 -23.07 -13.13 -30.84
N GLN A 142 -24.35 -13.07 -30.44
CA GLN A 142 -25.48 -12.79 -31.35
C GLN A 142 -25.37 -11.45 -32.09
N LYS A 143 -24.58 -10.48 -31.59
CA LYS A 143 -24.33 -9.21 -32.28
C LYS A 143 -23.41 -9.37 -33.50
N TYR A 144 -22.59 -10.42 -33.53
CA TYR A 144 -21.64 -10.72 -34.60
C TYR A 144 -22.16 -11.78 -35.58
N LEU A 145 -23.38 -12.28 -35.38
CA LEU A 145 -24.04 -13.33 -36.15
C LEU A 145 -25.21 -12.75 -36.98
N GLU A 146 -25.22 -13.02 -38.28
CA GLU A 146 -26.38 -12.84 -39.17
C GLU A 146 -27.06 -14.22 -39.42
N PRO A 147 -28.25 -14.33 -40.08
CA PRO A 147 -29.14 -15.51 -40.02
C PRO A 147 -28.57 -16.88 -40.49
N ILE A 148 -27.30 -16.96 -40.88
CA ILE A 148 -26.61 -18.16 -41.36
C ILE A 148 -25.52 -18.64 -40.36
N GLU A 149 -25.53 -18.17 -39.10
CA GLU A 149 -24.63 -18.66 -38.04
C GLU A 149 -23.10 -18.52 -38.35
N LEU A 150 -22.68 -17.62 -39.25
CA LEU A 150 -21.27 -17.39 -39.61
C LEU A 150 -20.75 -16.03 -39.09
N LEU A 151 -19.58 -16.05 -38.42
CA LEU A 151 -18.90 -14.86 -37.90
C LEU A 151 -18.18 -14.10 -39.03
N ARG A 152 -18.78 -13.00 -39.51
CA ARG A 152 -18.16 -12.16 -40.55
C ARG A 152 -17.25 -11.05 -40.00
N ILE A 153 -17.52 -10.61 -38.77
CA ILE A 153 -16.77 -9.56 -38.08
C ILE A 153 -16.07 -10.19 -36.88
N PRO A 154 -14.74 -10.05 -36.75
CA PRO A 154 -14.04 -10.49 -35.56
C PRO A 154 -14.61 -9.85 -34.29
N PRO A 155 -14.63 -10.55 -33.15
CA PRO A 155 -15.12 -9.99 -31.89
C PRO A 155 -14.45 -8.65 -31.57
N LYS A 156 -15.24 -7.69 -31.07
CA LYS A 156 -14.84 -6.31 -30.71
C LYS A 156 -14.38 -5.41 -31.87
N TRP A 157 -14.48 -5.84 -33.12
CA TRP A 157 -14.19 -5.02 -34.29
C TRP A 157 -15.48 -4.45 -34.90
N GLU A 158 -15.39 -3.29 -35.56
CA GLU A 158 -16.54 -2.65 -36.24
C GLU A 158 -16.69 -3.12 -37.69
N TYR A 159 -15.61 -3.61 -38.31
CA TYR A 159 -15.57 -4.00 -39.71
C TYR A 159 -14.98 -5.40 -39.88
N GLY A 160 -15.62 -6.21 -40.71
CA GLY A 160 -15.21 -7.56 -41.06
C GLY A 160 -14.46 -7.64 -42.39
N MET A 161 -14.25 -8.87 -42.88
CA MET A 161 -13.61 -9.11 -44.18
C MET A 161 -14.51 -8.60 -45.32
N THR A 162 -13.99 -7.71 -46.16
CA THR A 162 -14.59 -7.32 -47.44
C THR A 162 -13.93 -8.10 -48.56
N TYR A 163 -14.69 -8.98 -49.21
CA TYR A 163 -14.24 -9.60 -50.45
C TYR A 163 -14.36 -8.56 -51.57
N ASN A 164 -13.23 -8.10 -52.11
CA ASN A 164 -13.24 -7.38 -53.37
C ASN A 164 -13.68 -8.38 -54.45
N GLN A 165 -14.96 -8.33 -54.84
CA GLN A 165 -15.35 -8.92 -56.12
C GLN A 165 -14.59 -8.15 -57.19
N GLU A 166 -13.69 -8.84 -57.88
CA GLU A 166 -13.07 -8.29 -59.08
C GLU A 166 -14.18 -7.86 -60.05
N VAL A 167 -14.31 -6.55 -60.21
CA VAL A 167 -15.17 -5.93 -61.21
C VAL A 167 -14.56 -6.29 -62.55
N VAL A 168 -15.19 -7.23 -63.26
CA VAL A 168 -14.96 -7.41 -64.69
C VAL A 168 -15.35 -6.10 -65.37
N ASP A 169 -14.34 -5.44 -65.94
CA ASP A 169 -14.48 -4.21 -66.71
C ASP A 169 -15.58 -4.33 -67.77
N THR A 170 -16.65 -3.57 -67.60
CA THR A 170 -17.46 -3.11 -68.75
C THR A 170 -17.60 -1.61 -68.68
N GLU A 171 -17.22 -0.99 -69.79
CA GLU A 171 -17.01 0.43 -70.02
C GLU A 171 -18.17 1.32 -69.53
N LYS A 172 -17.81 2.45 -68.91
CA LYS A 172 -18.74 3.53 -68.57
C LYS A 172 -19.46 4.06 -69.82
N PRO A 173 -20.69 4.55 -69.65
CA PRO A 173 -20.90 5.94 -70.04
C PRO A 173 -21.40 6.79 -68.88
N SER A 174 -20.81 7.97 -68.82
CA SER A 174 -21.13 9.12 -67.98
C SER A 174 -22.52 9.70 -68.27
N VAL A 175 -23.34 9.95 -67.24
CA VAL A 175 -24.28 11.08 -67.20
C VAL A 175 -24.38 11.61 -65.77
N ALA A 176 -24.41 12.93 -65.68
CA ALA A 176 -24.27 13.73 -64.47
C ALA A 176 -25.58 13.99 -63.71
N SER A 177 -25.38 14.49 -62.49
CA SER A 177 -26.17 15.50 -61.75
C SER A 177 -27.44 15.09 -60.98
N ASN A 178 -27.37 15.37 -59.67
CA ASN A 178 -28.33 16.09 -58.82
C ASN A 178 -29.63 15.41 -58.33
N SER A 179 -29.67 15.33 -56.99
CA SER A 179 -30.74 15.78 -56.07
C SER A 179 -32.10 15.09 -56.03
N GLN A 180 -32.46 14.67 -54.80
CA GLN A 180 -33.79 14.56 -54.19
C GLN A 180 -34.72 13.43 -54.69
N MET A 181 -35.01 12.46 -53.81
CA MET A 181 -36.31 12.32 -53.11
C MET A 181 -36.41 10.98 -52.36
N GLU A 182 -37.06 11.06 -51.20
CA GLU A 182 -37.49 9.98 -50.31
C GLU A 182 -38.69 9.19 -50.87
N ASP A 183 -38.86 7.98 -50.32
CA ASP A 183 -40.08 7.16 -50.20
C ASP A 183 -40.87 6.75 -51.45
N LEU A 184 -40.76 5.47 -51.82
CA LEU A 184 -41.88 4.71 -52.41
C LEU A 184 -41.92 3.26 -51.90
N ASP A 185 -43.16 2.84 -51.62
CA ASP A 185 -43.62 1.72 -50.80
C ASP A 185 -43.36 0.30 -51.34
N ILE A 186 -43.18 -0.61 -50.37
CA ILE A 186 -43.06 -2.08 -50.48
C ILE A 186 -44.28 -2.78 -51.15
N PHE A 187 -45.36 -2.06 -51.45
CA PHE A 187 -46.63 -2.63 -51.93
C PHE A 187 -46.82 -2.65 -53.46
N GLU A 188 -45.95 -2.04 -54.27
CA GLU A 188 -46.11 -2.01 -55.74
C GLU A 188 -45.46 -3.19 -56.50
N LEU A 189 -44.69 -4.04 -55.83
CA LEU A 189 -44.05 -5.22 -56.45
C LEU A 189 -44.85 -6.52 -56.31
N MET A 190 -45.98 -6.48 -55.59
CA MET A 190 -46.83 -7.65 -55.35
C MET A 190 -47.91 -7.91 -56.41
N ASP A 191 -48.03 -7.08 -57.46
CA ASP A 191 -49.19 -7.14 -58.38
C ASP A 191 -48.85 -7.24 -59.88
N MET A 192 -47.69 -7.81 -60.26
CA MET A 192 -47.39 -8.00 -61.69
C MET A 192 -46.90 -9.38 -62.14
N VAL A 193 -46.94 -10.40 -61.27
CA VAL A 193 -46.89 -11.80 -61.73
C VAL A 193 -47.87 -12.65 -60.91
N GLY A 194 -49.14 -12.49 -61.23
CA GLY A 194 -50.16 -13.45 -60.85
C GLY A 194 -49.92 -14.80 -61.55
N GLY A 195 -49.78 -15.85 -60.74
CA GLY A 195 -50.12 -17.21 -61.14
C GLY A 195 -49.03 -18.06 -61.79
N VAL A 196 -48.05 -18.52 -61.01
CA VAL A 196 -47.38 -19.83 -61.20
C VAL A 196 -47.10 -20.42 -59.82
N SER A 197 -47.44 -21.70 -59.61
CA SER A 197 -47.22 -22.40 -58.34
C SER A 197 -45.73 -22.58 -58.03
N VAL A 198 -45.38 -22.49 -56.74
CA VAL A 198 -44.04 -22.66 -56.12
C VAL A 198 -43.50 -24.11 -56.23
N SER A 199 -44.02 -24.90 -57.17
CA SER A 199 -43.57 -26.27 -57.44
C SER A 199 -42.51 -26.33 -58.55
N THR A 200 -42.39 -25.31 -59.40
CA THR A 200 -41.56 -25.39 -60.61
C THR A 200 -40.22 -24.63 -60.51
N LEU A 201 -39.94 -23.96 -59.39
CA LEU A 201 -38.62 -23.35 -59.11
C LEU A 201 -37.68 -24.28 -58.30
N LYS A 202 -38.15 -25.46 -57.89
CA LYS A 202 -37.33 -26.46 -57.18
C LYS A 202 -36.48 -27.33 -58.10
N GLU A 203 -36.82 -27.46 -59.38
CA GLU A 203 -36.11 -28.39 -60.29
C GLU A 203 -34.98 -27.74 -61.13
N VAL A 204 -34.73 -26.42 -61.00
CA VAL A 204 -33.63 -25.73 -61.71
C VAL A 204 -32.49 -25.30 -60.77
N VAL A 205 -32.63 -25.50 -59.45
CA VAL A 205 -31.57 -25.23 -58.45
C VAL A 205 -30.78 -26.50 -58.08
N GLU A 206 -31.22 -27.70 -58.46
CA GLU A 206 -30.53 -28.98 -58.18
C GLU A 206 -29.34 -29.31 -59.10
N ALA A 207 -28.70 -28.30 -59.72
CA ALA A 207 -27.50 -28.51 -60.53
C ALA A 207 -26.41 -27.46 -60.25
N LYS A 208 -25.94 -27.42 -59.00
CA LYS A 208 -24.56 -27.08 -58.56
C LYS A 208 -24.50 -27.20 -57.03
N GLY A 209 -23.60 -28.06 -56.54
CA GLY A 209 -23.61 -28.62 -55.19
C GLY A 209 -23.61 -27.60 -54.04
N GLU A 210 -24.43 -27.91 -53.05
CA GLU A 210 -24.45 -27.29 -51.72
C GLU A 210 -23.18 -27.66 -50.94
N PRO A 211 -22.64 -26.79 -50.07
CA PRO A 211 -21.72 -27.22 -49.03
C PRO A 211 -22.52 -27.91 -47.92
N GLU A 212 -22.17 -29.16 -47.63
CA GLU A 212 -22.65 -29.87 -46.45
C GLU A 212 -22.22 -29.09 -45.19
N VAL A 213 -23.19 -28.49 -44.49
CA VAL A 213 -23.00 -28.02 -43.12
C VAL A 213 -23.21 -29.23 -42.21
N GLU A 214 -22.13 -29.96 -41.93
CA GLU A 214 -22.12 -30.87 -40.77
C GLU A 214 -22.22 -30.01 -39.50
N LYS A 215 -23.42 -29.93 -38.92
CA LYS A 215 -23.54 -29.55 -37.51
C LYS A 215 -22.95 -30.70 -36.68
N ASN A 216 -21.65 -30.62 -36.42
CA ASN A 216 -21.03 -31.39 -35.35
C ASN A 216 -21.52 -30.82 -34.01
N ASP A 217 -22.69 -31.27 -33.56
CA ASP A 217 -23.02 -31.29 -32.14
C ASP A 217 -22.10 -32.31 -31.45
N GLU A 218 -20.82 -31.99 -31.33
CA GLU A 218 -19.97 -32.60 -30.31
C GLU A 218 -20.40 -32.03 -28.95
N THR A 219 -21.52 -32.55 -28.46
CA THR A 219 -21.68 -32.71 -27.02
C THR A 219 -20.43 -33.44 -26.53
N LYS A 220 -19.60 -32.76 -25.73
CA LYS A 220 -18.58 -33.43 -24.91
C LYS A 220 -19.34 -34.34 -23.94
N ASN A 221 -19.71 -35.53 -24.41
CA ASN A 221 -19.89 -36.68 -23.56
C ASN A 221 -18.51 -36.94 -22.94
N ILE A 222 -18.28 -36.37 -21.76
CA ILE A 222 -17.38 -36.98 -20.80
C ILE A 222 -18.09 -38.27 -20.42
N GLU A 223 -17.88 -39.33 -21.20
CA GLU A 223 -17.99 -40.69 -20.70
C GLU A 223 -16.98 -40.77 -19.56
N SER A 224 -17.48 -40.54 -18.34
CA SER A 224 -16.84 -41.02 -17.13
C SER A 224 -16.47 -42.47 -17.36
N ALA A 225 -15.17 -42.73 -17.47
CA ALA A 225 -14.63 -44.07 -17.49
C ALA A 225 -15.25 -44.86 -16.32
N GLU A 226 -15.68 -46.09 -16.62
CA GLU A 226 -16.38 -47.05 -15.77
C GLU A 226 -15.57 -47.51 -14.53
N ASP A 227 -15.13 -46.58 -13.68
CA ASP A 227 -14.55 -46.84 -12.35
C ASP A 227 -15.37 -46.16 -11.23
N SER A 228 -16.60 -45.71 -11.54
CA SER A 228 -17.48 -44.98 -10.61
C SER A 228 -18.30 -45.88 -9.67
N GLU A 229 -18.24 -47.20 -9.79
CA GLU A 229 -18.99 -48.09 -8.87
C GLU A 229 -18.28 -48.31 -7.51
N ASN A 230 -16.99 -47.97 -7.36
CA ASN A 230 -16.26 -48.15 -6.09
C ASN A 230 -15.83 -46.84 -5.39
N LEU A 231 -15.91 -45.67 -6.03
CA LEU A 231 -15.55 -44.38 -5.40
C LEU A 231 -16.71 -43.73 -4.62
N SER A 232 -17.96 -43.98 -5.02
CA SER A 232 -19.14 -43.44 -4.33
C SER A 232 -19.29 -43.99 -2.92
N GLU A 233 -18.98 -45.27 -2.69
CA GLU A 233 -18.99 -45.89 -1.36
C GLU A 233 -17.87 -45.36 -0.46
N ILE A 234 -16.69 -45.04 -1.02
CA ILE A 234 -15.55 -44.51 -0.25
C ILE A 234 -15.77 -43.03 0.09
N ASP A 235 -16.30 -42.24 -0.84
CA ASP A 235 -16.61 -40.83 -0.61
C ASP A 235 -17.80 -40.63 0.33
N GLU A 236 -18.82 -41.49 0.31
CA GLU A 236 -19.89 -41.48 1.32
C GLU A 236 -19.38 -41.89 2.71
N VAL A 237 -18.52 -42.91 2.81
CA VAL A 237 -17.93 -43.34 4.09
C VAL A 237 -16.95 -42.29 4.63
N LEU A 238 -16.18 -41.63 3.75
CA LEU A 238 -15.27 -40.55 4.13
C LEU A 238 -16.05 -39.28 4.52
N ALA A 239 -17.13 -38.95 3.81
CA ALA A 239 -18.05 -37.88 4.16
C ALA A 239 -18.76 -38.15 5.49
N GLN A 240 -19.23 -39.37 5.75
CA GLN A 240 -19.80 -39.75 7.05
C GLN A 240 -18.78 -39.70 8.18
N LYS A 241 -17.53 -40.14 7.95
CA LYS A 241 -16.44 -40.02 8.95
C LYS A 241 -16.05 -38.56 9.20
N LEU A 242 -16.03 -37.71 8.17
CA LEU A 242 -15.80 -36.27 8.28
C LEU A 242 -16.95 -35.57 9.02
N GLN A 243 -18.20 -35.98 8.78
CA GLN A 243 -19.38 -35.42 9.41
C GLN A 243 -19.45 -35.81 10.90
N LEU A 244 -19.16 -37.07 11.24
CA LEU A 244 -19.00 -37.54 12.62
C LEU A 244 -17.79 -36.89 13.32
N ALA A 245 -16.73 -36.52 12.60
CA ALA A 245 -15.59 -35.79 13.15
C ALA A 245 -15.91 -34.30 13.38
N LEU A 246 -16.71 -33.68 12.51
CA LEU A 246 -17.16 -32.29 12.62
C LEU A 246 -18.14 -32.08 13.78
N GLU A 247 -19.02 -33.05 14.06
CA GLU A 247 -19.95 -33.01 15.21
C GLU A 247 -19.24 -33.12 16.58
N ASN A 248 -18.01 -33.64 16.61
CA ASN A 248 -17.23 -33.85 17.84
C ASN A 248 -16.23 -32.73 18.16
N ILE A 249 -16.20 -31.64 17.38
CA ILE A 249 -15.33 -30.49 17.68
C ILE A 249 -16.03 -29.59 18.72
N PRO A 250 -15.49 -29.42 19.93
CA PRO A 250 -16.07 -28.50 20.90
C PRO A 250 -16.05 -27.09 20.32
N ALA A 251 -17.23 -26.51 20.10
CA ALA A 251 -17.42 -25.17 19.57
C ALA A 251 -16.97 -24.10 20.59
N THR A 252 -15.65 -23.91 20.70
CA THR A 252 -15.11 -22.68 21.30
C THR A 252 -15.29 -21.57 20.27
N LYS A 253 -16.34 -20.76 20.43
CA LYS A 253 -16.57 -19.54 19.64
C LYS A 253 -15.41 -18.57 19.80
N SER A 254 -14.37 -18.68 18.97
CA SER A 254 -13.39 -17.61 18.77
C SER A 254 -14.00 -16.56 17.83
N LYS A 255 -13.71 -15.29 18.05
CA LYS A 255 -14.15 -14.18 17.17
C LYS A 255 -13.52 -14.20 15.76
N HIS A 256 -12.64 -15.17 15.50
CA HIS A 256 -11.79 -15.30 14.31
C HIS A 256 -11.72 -16.79 13.92
N ASN A 257 -12.21 -17.15 12.73
CA ASN A 257 -12.35 -18.54 12.27
C ASN A 257 -11.06 -19.10 11.66
N PHE A 258 -10.18 -18.23 11.14
CA PHE A 258 -8.97 -18.62 10.40
C PHE A 258 -7.69 -18.50 11.23
N ILE A 259 -7.79 -18.22 12.54
CA ILE A 259 -6.61 -18.03 13.40
C ILE A 259 -6.57 -19.03 14.55
N ASN A 260 -5.37 -19.53 14.83
CA ASN A 260 -5.03 -20.12 16.12
C ASN A 260 -4.07 -19.18 16.89
N VAL A 261 -4.52 -18.58 17.99
CA VAL A 261 -3.68 -17.69 18.81
C VAL A 261 -2.98 -18.49 19.91
N ILE A 262 -1.66 -18.51 19.89
CA ILE A 262 -0.86 -19.19 20.93
C ILE A 262 -0.31 -18.15 21.92
N GLY A 263 -0.80 -18.21 23.15
CA GLY A 263 -0.30 -17.39 24.25
C GLY A 263 1.08 -17.86 24.75
N THR A 264 2.07 -16.99 24.74
CA THR A 264 3.50 -17.33 24.94
C THR A 264 3.95 -17.49 26.40
N ASN A 265 3.04 -17.44 27.38
CA ASN A 265 3.44 -17.41 28.79
C ASN A 265 3.74 -18.79 29.40
N ASN A 266 3.50 -19.89 28.68
CA ASN A 266 3.66 -21.26 29.18
C ASN A 266 4.63 -22.09 28.32
N ASP A 267 5.22 -23.12 28.94
CA ASP A 267 5.92 -24.20 28.23
C ASP A 267 5.01 -24.75 27.12
N VAL A 268 5.58 -25.05 25.95
CA VAL A 268 4.86 -25.63 24.80
C VAL A 268 5.02 -27.15 24.86
N PRO A 269 4.05 -27.92 25.39
CA PRO A 269 4.25 -29.35 25.63
C PRO A 269 4.43 -30.13 24.33
N ALA A 270 3.69 -29.74 23.28
CA ALA A 270 3.78 -30.29 21.93
C ALA A 270 5.19 -30.18 21.33
N PHE A 271 6.01 -29.22 21.79
CA PHE A 271 7.38 -29.10 21.30
C PHE A 271 8.24 -30.33 21.65
N ARG A 272 7.96 -31.03 22.75
CA ARG A 272 8.72 -32.23 23.15
C ARG A 272 8.57 -33.38 22.17
N GLU A 273 7.43 -33.48 21.49
CA GLU A 273 7.18 -34.49 20.47
C GLU A 273 7.85 -34.13 19.14
N VAL A 274 7.99 -32.83 18.86
CA VAL A 274 8.59 -32.30 17.63
C VAL A 274 10.11 -32.20 17.71
N GLU A 275 10.67 -31.98 18.91
CA GLU A 275 12.11 -31.80 19.16
C GLU A 275 13.02 -32.87 18.51
N PRO A 276 12.66 -34.18 18.50
CA PRO A 276 13.47 -35.20 17.85
C PRO A 276 13.54 -35.08 16.32
N ARG A 277 12.44 -34.63 15.69
CA ARG A 277 12.27 -34.57 14.23
C ARG A 277 12.62 -33.22 13.61
N MET A 278 13.15 -32.29 14.39
CA MET A 278 13.43 -30.93 13.92
C MET A 278 14.39 -30.89 12.72
N ALA A 279 14.02 -30.10 11.70
CA ALA A 279 14.84 -29.90 10.50
C ALA A 279 16.21 -29.23 10.78
N LYS A 280 16.30 -28.41 11.84
CA LYS A 280 17.55 -27.75 12.27
C LYS A 280 17.63 -27.65 13.79
N LYS A 281 18.77 -28.05 14.36
CA LYS A 281 19.06 -27.92 15.80
C LYS A 281 19.88 -26.66 16.07
N TYR A 282 19.65 -26.04 17.23
CA TYR A 282 20.32 -24.81 17.66
C TYR A 282 21.19 -25.06 18.90
N PRO A 283 22.32 -24.34 19.07
CA PRO A 283 23.21 -24.51 20.22
C PRO A 283 22.66 -23.91 21.52
N PHE A 284 21.51 -23.23 21.46
CA PHE A 284 20.83 -22.59 22.59
C PHE A 284 19.39 -23.09 22.69
N LYS A 285 18.82 -23.01 23.90
CA LYS A 285 17.41 -23.33 24.12
C LYS A 285 16.52 -22.28 23.44
N LEU A 286 15.55 -22.73 22.66
CA LEU A 286 14.57 -21.87 22.00
C LEU A 286 13.60 -21.24 23.00
N ASP A 287 13.22 -19.98 22.77
CA ASP A 287 12.22 -19.28 23.56
C ASP A 287 10.82 -19.90 23.31
N PRO A 288 9.84 -19.80 24.24
CA PRO A 288 8.52 -20.40 24.08
C PRO A 288 7.81 -20.02 22.77
N PHE A 289 7.93 -18.76 22.35
CA PHE A 289 7.35 -18.30 21.08
C PHE A 289 8.03 -18.94 19.85
N GLN A 290 9.33 -19.23 19.93
CA GLN A 290 10.07 -19.90 18.86
C GLN A 290 9.67 -21.38 18.80
N GLN A 291 9.52 -22.04 19.96
CA GLN A 291 9.03 -23.42 20.06
C GLN A 291 7.62 -23.57 19.46
N ALA A 292 6.70 -22.67 19.83
CA ALA A 292 5.35 -22.64 19.26
C ALA A 292 5.36 -22.44 17.73
N SER A 293 6.28 -21.60 17.23
CA SER A 293 6.42 -21.38 15.79
C SER A 293 6.93 -22.64 15.08
N VAL A 294 7.87 -23.37 15.67
CA VAL A 294 8.38 -24.65 15.12
C VAL A 294 7.26 -25.69 15.04
N VAL A 295 6.48 -25.88 16.10
CA VAL A 295 5.36 -26.82 16.13
C VAL A 295 4.35 -26.50 15.01
N ALA A 296 3.96 -25.22 14.88
CA ALA A 296 3.01 -24.81 13.86
C ALA A 296 3.53 -25.00 12.42
N MET A 297 4.84 -24.78 12.17
CA MET A 297 5.42 -25.04 10.84
C MET A 297 5.44 -26.53 10.48
N GLU A 298 5.71 -27.39 11.46
CA GLU A 298 5.72 -28.86 11.30
C GLU A 298 4.31 -29.44 11.06
N GLU A 299 3.28 -28.77 11.58
CA GLU A 299 1.87 -29.06 11.25
C GLU A 299 1.47 -28.53 9.85
N GLY A 300 2.35 -27.78 9.18
CA GLY A 300 2.07 -27.16 7.87
C GLY A 300 1.26 -25.87 7.93
N ASN A 301 1.03 -25.31 9.12
CA ASN A 301 0.27 -24.07 9.29
C ASN A 301 1.10 -22.82 8.93
N SER A 302 0.45 -21.81 8.33
CA SER A 302 1.08 -20.50 8.12
C SER A 302 1.22 -19.74 9.45
N LEU A 303 2.15 -18.79 9.54
CA LEU A 303 2.53 -18.15 10.79
C LEU A 303 2.55 -16.63 10.72
N PHE A 304 2.11 -16.00 11.81
CA PHE A 304 2.36 -14.59 12.08
C PHE A 304 3.06 -14.43 13.44
N VAL A 305 4.30 -13.93 13.42
CA VAL A 305 5.12 -13.72 14.61
C VAL A 305 5.24 -12.23 14.91
N ALA A 306 4.56 -11.78 15.96
CA ALA A 306 4.63 -10.42 16.49
C ALA A 306 5.62 -10.37 17.67
N ALA A 307 6.87 -10.02 17.41
CA ALA A 307 7.91 -9.99 18.45
C ALA A 307 8.79 -8.73 18.36
N HIS A 308 9.35 -8.31 19.49
CA HIS A 308 10.24 -7.14 19.55
C HIS A 308 11.45 -7.25 18.61
N THR A 309 12.06 -6.11 18.25
CA THR A 309 13.35 -6.13 17.54
C THR A 309 14.41 -6.79 18.43
N SER A 310 15.33 -7.54 17.82
CA SER A 310 16.34 -8.36 18.53
C SER A 310 15.76 -9.53 19.36
N ALA A 311 14.47 -9.87 19.22
CA ALA A 311 13.85 -11.00 19.91
C ALA A 311 14.30 -12.39 19.41
N GLY A 312 15.01 -12.47 18.29
CA GLY A 312 15.39 -13.74 17.67
C GLY A 312 14.37 -14.27 16.65
N LYS A 313 13.62 -13.38 15.99
CA LYS A 313 12.69 -13.72 14.90
C LYS A 313 13.36 -14.50 13.75
N THR A 314 14.65 -14.25 13.53
CA THR A 314 15.46 -14.95 12.51
C THR A 314 15.45 -16.47 12.68
N VAL A 315 15.30 -16.99 13.92
CA VAL A 315 15.20 -18.45 14.15
C VAL A 315 14.02 -19.05 13.41
N VAL A 316 12.87 -18.37 13.38
CA VAL A 316 11.67 -18.83 12.68
C VAL A 316 11.93 -18.86 11.17
N ALA A 317 12.57 -17.83 10.62
CA ALA A 317 12.97 -17.81 9.21
C ALA A 317 13.95 -18.92 8.87
N GLU A 318 14.99 -19.13 9.68
CA GLU A 318 15.98 -20.18 9.46
C GLU A 318 15.36 -21.58 9.52
N TYR A 319 14.38 -21.79 10.39
CA TYR A 319 13.69 -23.06 10.48
C TYR A 319 12.84 -23.35 9.24
N ALA A 320 12.09 -22.35 8.76
CA ALA A 320 11.35 -22.47 7.49
C ALA A 320 12.28 -22.80 6.31
N ILE A 321 13.45 -22.16 6.24
CA ILE A 321 14.47 -22.47 5.22
C ILE A 321 14.99 -23.91 5.37
N ALA A 322 15.22 -24.37 6.60
CA ALA A 322 15.66 -25.74 6.85
C ALA A 322 14.60 -26.79 6.49
N LEU A 323 13.32 -26.50 6.75
CA LEU A 323 12.19 -27.35 6.34
C LEU A 323 12.15 -27.52 4.82
N CYS A 324 12.24 -26.42 4.06
CA CYS A 324 12.30 -26.50 2.60
C CYS A 324 13.44 -27.38 2.10
N LYS A 325 14.61 -27.28 2.74
CA LYS A 325 15.75 -28.13 2.41
C LYS A 325 15.45 -29.61 2.66
N ALA A 326 14.71 -29.94 3.72
CA ALA A 326 14.29 -31.32 4.00
C ALA A 326 13.23 -31.82 2.99
N HIS A 327 12.28 -30.96 2.61
CA HIS A 327 11.22 -31.27 1.65
C HIS A 327 11.67 -31.21 0.18
N LYS A 328 12.91 -30.75 -0.09
CA LYS A 328 13.44 -30.47 -1.43
C LYS A 328 12.62 -29.42 -2.19
N THR A 329 12.06 -28.46 -1.47
CA THR A 329 11.29 -27.33 -2.00
C THR A 329 12.09 -26.02 -1.92
N ARG A 330 11.56 -24.95 -2.51
CA ARG A 330 12.16 -23.62 -2.48
C ARG A 330 11.51 -22.70 -1.45
N VAL A 331 12.29 -21.72 -1.00
CA VAL A 331 11.86 -20.66 -0.07
C VAL A 331 12.26 -19.30 -0.61
N ILE A 332 11.35 -18.34 -0.50
CA ILE A 332 11.64 -16.93 -0.80
C ILE A 332 11.63 -16.13 0.49
N TYR A 333 12.73 -15.44 0.78
CA TYR A 333 12.82 -14.45 1.83
C TYR A 333 12.66 -13.06 1.25
N THR A 334 11.59 -12.38 1.64
CA THR A 334 11.34 -11.00 1.24
C THR A 334 11.73 -10.03 2.34
N SER A 335 12.37 -8.93 1.94
CA SER A 335 12.70 -7.82 2.82
C SER A 335 12.23 -6.51 2.18
N PRO A 336 11.74 -5.55 2.98
CA PRO A 336 11.30 -4.27 2.46
C PRO A 336 12.49 -3.44 1.93
N ILE A 337 13.75 -3.68 2.30
CA ILE A 337 14.85 -2.78 1.92
C ILE A 337 16.00 -3.58 1.28
N LYS A 338 16.55 -3.07 0.16
CA LYS A 338 17.71 -3.67 -0.53
C LYS A 338 18.91 -3.91 0.42
N ALA A 339 19.19 -2.95 1.31
CA ALA A 339 20.27 -3.06 2.29
C ALA A 339 20.07 -4.26 3.24
N LEU A 340 18.84 -4.47 3.72
CA LEU A 340 18.49 -5.61 4.57
C LEU A 340 18.57 -6.92 3.78
N SER A 341 18.16 -6.94 2.50
CA SER A 341 18.32 -8.11 1.63
C SER A 341 19.79 -8.50 1.49
N ASN A 342 20.70 -7.54 1.30
CA ASN A 342 22.14 -7.79 1.23
C ASN A 342 22.71 -8.32 2.56
N GLN A 343 22.25 -7.78 3.70
CA GLN A 343 22.66 -8.28 5.02
C GLN A 343 22.20 -9.74 5.21
N LYS A 344 20.91 -10.01 4.96
CA LYS A 344 20.33 -11.34 5.13
C LYS A 344 20.95 -12.36 4.20
N TYR A 345 21.36 -11.96 3.00
CA TYR A 345 22.14 -12.80 2.11
C TYR A 345 23.45 -13.25 2.73
N ARG A 346 24.20 -12.35 3.37
CA ARG A 346 25.45 -12.71 4.06
C ARG A 346 25.17 -13.61 5.26
N ASP A 347 24.16 -13.28 6.08
CA ASP A 347 23.80 -14.05 7.26
C ASP A 347 23.36 -15.47 6.90
N PHE A 348 22.50 -15.63 5.90
CA PHE A 348 22.04 -16.94 5.45
C PHE A 348 23.10 -17.70 4.64
N LYS A 349 24.00 -17.03 3.92
CA LYS A 349 25.12 -17.71 3.25
C LYS A 349 26.11 -18.33 4.25
N LEU A 350 26.20 -17.77 5.46
CA LEU A 350 26.96 -18.37 6.57
C LEU A 350 26.23 -19.57 7.18
N ALA A 351 24.90 -19.56 7.21
CA ALA A 351 24.08 -20.62 7.79
C ALA A 351 23.77 -21.77 6.80
N PHE A 352 23.71 -21.46 5.50
CA PHE A 352 23.31 -22.35 4.42
C PHE A 352 24.20 -22.10 3.20
N ASN A 353 24.67 -23.17 2.56
CA ASN A 353 25.59 -23.05 1.43
C ASN A 353 24.91 -22.53 0.15
N ASP A 354 23.67 -22.94 -0.12
CA ASP A 354 22.95 -22.62 -1.34
C ASP A 354 21.89 -21.53 -1.10
N VAL A 355 22.31 -20.28 -1.30
CA VAL A 355 21.48 -19.08 -1.11
C VAL A 355 21.74 -18.15 -2.28
N GLY A 356 20.67 -17.54 -2.78
CA GLY A 356 20.67 -16.55 -3.86
C GLY A 356 20.14 -15.19 -3.42
N LEU A 357 20.48 -14.16 -4.19
CA LEU A 357 20.03 -12.78 -3.99
C LEU A 357 19.53 -12.22 -5.32
N VAL A 358 18.28 -11.79 -5.36
CA VAL A 358 17.63 -11.24 -6.54
C VAL A 358 17.13 -9.84 -6.21
N THR A 359 17.71 -8.84 -6.88
CA THR A 359 17.30 -7.44 -6.73
C THR A 359 16.99 -6.84 -8.10
N GLY A 360 16.61 -5.56 -8.12
CA GLY A 360 16.41 -4.78 -9.35
C GLY A 360 17.61 -4.84 -10.30
N ASP A 361 18.82 -4.84 -9.73
CA ASP A 361 20.05 -4.51 -10.45
C ASP A 361 21.04 -5.70 -10.48
N ILE A 362 20.96 -6.58 -9.48
CA ILE A 362 21.90 -7.68 -9.28
C ILE A 362 21.11 -8.97 -9.07
N GLN A 363 21.54 -10.04 -9.75
CA GLN A 363 21.11 -11.41 -9.51
C GLN A 363 22.35 -12.25 -9.18
N ILE A 364 22.31 -12.95 -8.05
CA ILE A 364 23.38 -13.82 -7.57
C ILE A 364 22.75 -15.18 -7.26
N ASN A 365 23.29 -16.25 -7.86
CA ASN A 365 22.84 -17.63 -7.64
C ASN A 365 21.30 -17.77 -7.71
N SER A 366 20.73 -17.43 -8.86
CA SER A 366 19.28 -17.43 -9.12
C SER A 366 18.61 -18.81 -9.00
N GLU A 367 19.38 -19.87 -9.15
CA GLU A 367 18.89 -21.25 -9.08
C GLU A 367 18.83 -21.79 -7.66
N ALA A 368 19.32 -21.05 -6.66
CA ALA A 368 19.36 -21.48 -5.27
C ALA A 368 17.98 -21.89 -4.74
N PHE A 369 17.96 -22.86 -3.82
CA PHE A 369 16.70 -23.23 -3.16
C PHE A 369 16.16 -22.10 -2.25
N CYS A 370 17.05 -21.28 -1.68
CA CYS A 370 16.70 -20.13 -0.85
C CYS A 370 17.03 -18.82 -1.58
N LEU A 371 16.00 -18.08 -1.99
CA LEU A 371 16.14 -16.81 -2.70
C LEU A 371 15.78 -15.63 -1.83
N ILE A 372 16.67 -14.65 -1.74
CA ILE A 372 16.44 -13.41 -0.99
C ILE A 372 16.15 -12.29 -1.98
N MET A 373 15.06 -11.56 -1.77
CA MET A 373 14.66 -10.49 -2.69
C MET A 373 13.90 -9.36 -1.99
N THR A 374 13.53 -8.32 -2.74
CA THR A 374 12.57 -7.32 -2.26
C THR A 374 11.15 -7.72 -2.64
N THR A 375 10.16 -7.17 -1.95
CA THR A 375 8.74 -7.46 -2.22
C THR A 375 8.31 -7.10 -3.64
N GLU A 376 8.91 -6.06 -4.24
CA GLU A 376 8.62 -5.67 -5.64
C GLU A 376 9.10 -6.72 -6.65
N ILE A 377 10.22 -7.40 -6.37
CA ILE A 377 10.72 -8.46 -7.24
C ILE A 377 9.78 -9.66 -7.16
N LEU A 378 9.34 -10.04 -5.96
CA LEU A 378 8.34 -11.11 -5.81
C LEU A 378 7.02 -10.75 -6.51
N ARG A 379 6.55 -9.49 -6.37
CA ARG A 379 5.38 -9.01 -7.11
C ARG A 379 5.56 -9.18 -8.62
N SER A 380 6.72 -8.79 -9.15
CA SER A 380 7.02 -8.94 -10.58
C SER A 380 7.02 -10.41 -11.01
N MET A 381 7.56 -11.31 -10.17
CA MET A 381 7.56 -12.76 -10.46
C MET A 381 6.14 -13.33 -10.54
N LEU A 382 5.24 -12.86 -9.66
CA LEU A 382 3.85 -13.29 -9.64
C LEU A 382 3.09 -12.84 -10.89
N TYR A 383 3.16 -11.56 -11.27
CA TYR A 383 2.47 -11.05 -12.47
C TYR A 383 2.99 -11.63 -13.79
N ASN A 384 4.27 -11.98 -13.85
CA ASN A 384 4.92 -12.52 -15.05
C ASN A 384 4.97 -14.06 -15.06
N GLY A 385 4.26 -14.74 -14.15
CA GLY A 385 4.20 -16.21 -14.11
C GLY A 385 5.56 -16.90 -14.07
N SER A 386 6.45 -16.49 -13.16
CA SER A 386 7.79 -17.10 -13.01
C SER A 386 7.71 -18.58 -12.61
N GLU A 387 8.40 -19.44 -13.35
CA GLU A 387 8.40 -20.91 -13.14
C GLU A 387 8.95 -21.31 -11.75
N ILE A 388 9.76 -20.47 -11.11
CA ILE A 388 10.28 -20.68 -9.75
C ILE A 388 9.15 -20.80 -8.71
N ILE A 389 7.97 -20.21 -8.99
CA ILE A 389 6.82 -20.24 -8.07
C ILE A 389 6.25 -21.65 -7.91
N ARG A 390 6.47 -22.57 -8.87
CA ARG A 390 5.99 -23.95 -8.77
C ARG A 390 6.62 -24.70 -7.60
N ASP A 391 7.95 -24.58 -7.46
CA ASP A 391 8.72 -25.25 -6.41
C ASP A 391 8.61 -24.56 -5.04
N LEU A 392 7.93 -23.41 -4.98
CA LEU A 392 7.88 -22.55 -3.80
C LEU A 392 6.95 -23.12 -2.73
N GLU A 393 7.50 -23.49 -1.58
CA GLU A 393 6.67 -23.93 -0.44
C GLU A 393 6.43 -22.80 0.55
N TRP A 394 7.45 -22.00 0.86
CA TRP A 394 7.37 -20.97 1.90
C TRP A 394 7.78 -19.59 1.39
N VAL A 395 7.00 -18.58 1.74
CA VAL A 395 7.38 -17.16 1.60
C VAL A 395 7.50 -16.52 2.97
N ILE A 396 8.69 -16.02 3.27
CA ILE A 396 9.00 -15.30 4.50
C ILE A 396 8.89 -13.81 4.22
N PHE A 397 8.04 -13.15 4.99
CA PHE A 397 7.81 -11.73 4.97
C PHE A 397 8.43 -11.07 6.19
N ASP A 398 9.57 -10.41 6.02
CA ASP A 398 10.27 -9.73 7.11
C ASP A 398 9.80 -8.28 7.28
N GLU A 399 9.71 -7.83 8.53
CA GLU A 399 9.27 -6.48 8.93
C GLU A 399 7.89 -6.07 8.38
N VAL A 400 6.86 -6.92 8.54
CA VAL A 400 5.49 -6.69 8.01
C VAL A 400 4.87 -5.35 8.43
N HIS A 401 5.28 -4.77 9.56
CA HIS A 401 4.87 -3.42 9.97
C HIS A 401 5.22 -2.31 8.95
N TYR A 402 6.05 -2.60 7.94
CA TYR A 402 6.28 -1.72 6.78
C TYR A 402 5.07 -1.56 5.86
N ILE A 403 4.02 -2.36 6.02
CA ILE A 403 2.77 -2.20 5.24
C ILE A 403 2.14 -0.81 5.44
N ASN A 404 2.39 -0.16 6.57
CA ASN A 404 1.93 1.21 6.85
C ASN A 404 2.69 2.28 6.06
N ASN A 405 3.70 1.92 5.26
CA ASN A 405 4.43 2.87 4.44
C ASN A 405 3.59 3.31 3.24
N ASP A 406 3.35 4.62 3.11
CA ASP A 406 2.48 5.16 2.05
C ASP A 406 2.99 4.89 0.62
N GLU A 407 4.30 4.76 0.42
CA GLU A 407 4.87 4.54 -0.92
C GLU A 407 4.91 3.07 -1.32
N ARG A 408 5.12 2.15 -0.36
CA ARG A 408 5.45 0.73 -0.65
C ARG A 408 4.50 -0.27 0.00
N GLY A 409 3.58 0.18 0.85
CA GLY A 409 2.61 -0.68 1.52
C GLY A 409 1.70 -1.43 0.55
N HIS A 410 1.23 -0.78 -0.51
CA HIS A 410 0.37 -1.40 -1.54
C HIS A 410 0.98 -2.67 -2.16
N VAL A 411 2.30 -2.71 -2.36
CA VAL A 411 3.01 -3.87 -2.95
C VAL A 411 2.83 -5.13 -2.10
N TRP A 412 2.80 -4.99 -0.78
CA TRP A 412 2.66 -6.10 0.15
C TRP A 412 1.29 -6.76 0.05
N GLU A 413 0.23 -5.94 0.01
CA GLU A 413 -1.13 -6.43 -0.14
C GLU A 413 -1.33 -7.14 -1.49
N GLU A 414 -0.82 -6.57 -2.58
CA GLU A 414 -0.87 -7.21 -3.91
C GLU A 414 -0.19 -8.58 -3.91
N VAL A 415 1.01 -8.68 -3.32
CA VAL A 415 1.75 -9.96 -3.23
C VAL A 415 0.98 -10.97 -2.40
N LEU A 416 0.47 -10.57 -1.24
CA LEU A 416 -0.30 -11.48 -0.37
C LEU A 416 -1.55 -11.99 -1.08
N ILE A 417 -2.24 -11.17 -1.88
CA ILE A 417 -3.41 -11.61 -2.66
C ILE A 417 -3.00 -12.54 -3.80
N MET A 418 -1.94 -12.22 -4.55
CA MET A 418 -1.52 -12.94 -5.76
C MET A 418 -0.80 -14.27 -5.51
N LEU A 419 -0.37 -14.57 -4.28
CA LEU A 419 0.31 -15.84 -3.99
C LEU A 419 -0.59 -17.06 -4.30
N PRO A 420 -0.07 -18.11 -4.97
CA PRO A 420 -0.84 -19.32 -5.25
C PRO A 420 -1.28 -20.08 -4.00
N SER A 421 -2.26 -20.99 -4.16
CA SER A 421 -2.85 -21.73 -3.04
C SER A 421 -1.87 -22.65 -2.36
N HIS A 422 -0.88 -23.26 -3.04
CA HIS A 422 0.07 -24.18 -2.39
C HIS A 422 1.04 -23.48 -1.42
N VAL A 423 1.36 -22.21 -1.65
CA VAL A 423 2.39 -21.46 -0.92
C VAL A 423 1.96 -21.13 0.53
N LYS A 424 2.81 -21.47 1.50
CA LYS A 424 2.65 -21.17 2.93
C LYS A 424 3.37 -19.87 3.29
N ILE A 425 2.85 -19.15 4.29
CA ILE A 425 3.28 -17.79 4.62
C ILE A 425 3.88 -17.74 6.03
N VAL A 426 5.06 -17.12 6.16
CA VAL A 426 5.65 -16.75 7.46
C VAL A 426 5.79 -15.23 7.52
N MET A 427 5.01 -14.58 8.38
CA MET A 427 5.06 -13.14 8.62
C MET A 427 5.83 -12.83 9.89
N LEU A 428 6.91 -12.04 9.78
CA LEU A 428 7.73 -11.59 10.90
C LEU A 428 7.55 -10.09 11.09
N SER A 429 7.04 -9.68 12.25
CA SER A 429 6.79 -8.26 12.52
C SER A 429 7.33 -7.82 13.88
N ALA A 430 7.49 -6.50 14.03
CA ALA A 430 7.57 -5.87 15.34
C ALA A 430 6.21 -6.01 16.07
N THR A 431 6.17 -5.65 17.36
CA THR A 431 4.92 -5.68 18.11
C THR A 431 3.93 -4.64 17.55
N VAL A 432 2.80 -5.10 17.04
CA VAL A 432 1.69 -4.29 16.52
C VAL A 432 0.41 -4.62 17.29
N PRO A 433 -0.52 -3.68 17.51
CA PRO A 433 -1.68 -3.94 18.36
C PRO A 433 -2.77 -4.81 17.71
N ASN A 434 -2.88 -4.81 16.38
CA ASN A 434 -3.94 -5.49 15.62
C ASN A 434 -3.41 -6.66 14.78
N PHE A 435 -2.42 -7.41 15.29
CA PHE A 435 -1.88 -8.58 14.58
C PHE A 435 -2.95 -9.66 14.32
N GLU A 436 -3.94 -9.80 15.20
CA GLU A 436 -5.01 -10.80 15.04
C GLU A 436 -5.90 -10.42 13.85
N GLU A 437 -6.35 -9.17 13.79
CA GLU A 437 -7.16 -8.68 12.68
C GLU A 437 -6.46 -8.85 11.33
N PHE A 438 -5.16 -8.53 11.28
CA PHE A 438 -4.38 -8.67 10.05
C PHE A 438 -4.17 -10.14 9.65
N ALA A 439 -3.83 -11.02 10.60
CA ALA A 439 -3.69 -12.45 10.32
C ALA A 439 -5.02 -13.10 9.89
N ASP A 440 -6.14 -12.62 10.41
CA ASP A 440 -7.48 -13.13 10.09
C ASP A 440 -7.82 -12.80 8.65
N TRP A 441 -7.50 -11.58 8.22
CA TRP A 441 -7.64 -11.16 6.83
C TRP A 441 -6.80 -12.03 5.89
N VAL A 442 -5.50 -12.23 6.18
CA VAL A 442 -4.64 -13.09 5.34
C VAL A 442 -5.17 -14.53 5.29
N GLY A 443 -5.66 -15.05 6.43
CA GLY A 443 -6.23 -16.39 6.51
C GLY A 443 -7.50 -16.54 5.68
N ARG A 444 -8.40 -15.54 5.71
CA ARG A 444 -9.61 -15.50 4.87
C ARG A 444 -9.29 -15.45 3.39
N ILE A 445 -8.42 -14.52 2.94
CA ILE A 445 -8.12 -14.37 1.51
C ILE A 445 -7.38 -15.58 0.94
N LYS A 446 -6.67 -16.35 1.77
CA LYS A 446 -5.98 -17.58 1.36
C LYS A 446 -6.75 -18.85 1.64
N ASN A 447 -7.91 -18.76 2.29
CA ASN A 447 -8.66 -19.90 2.81
C ASN A 447 -7.76 -20.88 3.61
N ARG A 448 -6.90 -20.35 4.48
CA ARG A 448 -5.90 -21.12 5.24
C ARG A 448 -5.82 -20.68 6.69
N LYS A 449 -5.56 -21.63 7.59
CA LYS A 449 -5.36 -21.34 9.01
C LYS A 449 -3.99 -20.69 9.23
N ILE A 450 -3.97 -19.61 10.01
CA ILE A 450 -2.76 -18.88 10.39
C ILE A 450 -2.58 -18.97 11.91
N THR A 451 -1.43 -19.48 12.34
CA THR A 451 -1.05 -19.49 13.74
C THR A 451 -0.40 -18.17 14.10
N VAL A 452 -0.96 -17.48 15.09
CA VAL A 452 -0.46 -16.19 15.54
C VAL A 452 0.27 -16.35 16.87
N VAL A 453 1.53 -15.92 16.89
CA VAL A 453 2.41 -15.99 18.05
C VAL A 453 2.89 -14.59 18.37
N SER A 454 2.62 -14.11 19.58
CA SER A 454 3.03 -12.77 20.02
C SER A 454 3.80 -12.82 21.34
N THR A 455 4.85 -12.01 21.50
CA THR A 455 5.55 -11.86 22.78
C THR A 455 5.47 -10.44 23.29
N LEU A 456 5.03 -10.29 24.55
CA LEU A 456 4.93 -9.00 25.22
C LEU A 456 6.28 -8.54 25.79
N LYS A 457 7.16 -9.49 26.15
CA LYS A 457 8.41 -9.20 26.85
C LYS A 457 9.62 -9.23 25.90
N ARG A 458 10.52 -8.28 26.09
CA ARG A 458 11.81 -8.24 25.40
C ARG A 458 12.80 -9.20 26.05
N PRO A 459 13.69 -9.86 25.29
CA PRO A 459 14.72 -10.71 25.88
C PRO A 459 15.74 -9.90 26.71
N VAL A 460 16.08 -8.70 26.26
CA VAL A 460 16.90 -7.75 27.00
C VAL A 460 16.02 -6.55 27.36
N PRO A 461 15.72 -6.33 28.65
CA PRO A 461 14.94 -5.19 29.09
C PRO A 461 15.71 -3.88 28.86
N LEU A 462 14.98 -2.79 28.71
CA LEU A 462 15.56 -1.46 28.55
C LEU A 462 15.41 -0.62 29.81
N GLU A 463 16.39 0.24 30.05
CA GLU A 463 16.24 1.37 30.96
C GLU A 463 16.35 2.68 30.19
N HIS A 464 15.45 3.60 30.47
CA HIS A 464 15.39 4.89 29.79
C HIS A 464 15.84 5.98 30.76
N TRP A 465 16.82 6.76 30.32
CA TRP A 465 17.46 7.80 31.10
C TRP A 465 17.38 9.14 30.38
N ILE A 466 17.33 10.23 31.14
CA ILE A 466 17.50 11.58 30.59
C ILE A 466 18.80 12.18 31.11
N TYR A 467 19.58 12.74 30.18
CA TYR A 467 20.84 13.41 30.46
C TYR A 467 20.59 14.91 30.58
N VAL A 468 20.94 15.48 31.73
CA VAL A 468 20.87 16.92 32.00
C VAL A 468 22.28 17.43 32.28
N GLU A 469 22.71 18.44 31.54
CA GLU A 469 23.98 19.11 31.83
C GLU A 469 23.78 20.12 32.97
N SER A 470 24.50 19.93 34.08
CA SER A 470 24.54 20.85 35.21
C SER A 470 25.72 21.82 35.06
N HIS A 471 25.45 23.13 35.10
CA HIS A 471 26.48 24.18 35.02
C HIS A 471 26.87 24.79 36.38
N GLY A 472 26.49 24.17 37.52
CA GLY A 472 26.62 24.73 38.87
C GLY A 472 27.57 24.00 39.85
N LYS A 473 28.46 24.77 40.49
CA LYS A 473 29.37 24.53 41.65
C LYS A 473 30.41 23.41 41.61
N THR A 474 30.32 22.43 40.73
CA THR A 474 31.44 21.55 40.35
C THR A 474 31.47 21.43 38.85
N LYS A 475 32.51 21.96 38.18
CA LYS A 475 32.74 21.71 36.75
C LYS A 475 32.85 20.19 36.56
N GLY A 476 31.77 19.54 36.11
CA GLY A 476 31.79 18.12 35.72
C GLY A 476 30.84 17.15 36.42
N SER A 477 29.88 17.59 37.26
CA SER A 477 28.84 16.67 37.75
C SER A 477 27.80 16.41 36.66
N THR A 478 27.99 15.32 35.92
CA THR A 478 27.02 14.79 34.97
C THR A 478 25.84 14.18 35.71
N GLU A 479 24.64 14.72 35.49
CA GLU A 479 23.40 14.22 36.11
C GLU A 479 22.57 13.45 35.09
N VAL A 480 22.31 12.17 35.38
CA VAL A 480 21.42 11.31 34.60
C VAL A 480 20.27 10.83 35.49
N TYR A 481 19.04 10.95 35.00
CA TYR A 481 17.85 10.57 35.74
C TYR A 481 17.15 9.42 35.03
N LYS A 482 16.85 8.33 35.76
CA LYS A 482 16.15 7.17 35.22
C LYS A 482 14.66 7.46 35.13
N LEU A 483 14.15 7.60 33.91
CA LEU A 483 12.72 7.84 33.64
C LEU A 483 11.90 6.55 33.66
N ILE A 484 12.45 5.47 33.10
CA ILE A 484 11.79 4.15 33.04
C ILE A 484 12.78 3.09 33.49
N ASP A 485 12.33 2.21 34.38
CA ASP A 485 13.11 1.07 34.87
C ASP A 485 13.03 -0.15 33.94
N SER A 486 13.76 -1.22 34.28
CA SER A 486 13.77 -2.46 33.51
C SER A 486 12.41 -3.18 33.44
N ASN A 487 11.48 -2.83 34.33
CA ASN A 487 10.13 -3.40 34.36
C ASN A 487 9.13 -2.60 33.50
N GLY A 488 9.56 -1.47 32.92
CA GLY A 488 8.70 -0.59 32.14
C GLY A 488 7.89 0.39 32.98
N CYS A 489 8.23 0.59 34.26
CA CYS A 489 7.51 1.50 35.14
C CYS A 489 8.07 2.93 35.06
N TRP A 490 7.18 3.92 34.94
CA TRP A 490 7.52 5.34 34.88
C TRP A 490 7.88 5.91 36.26
N ASN A 491 9.01 6.62 36.35
CA ASN A 491 9.48 7.26 37.57
C ASN A 491 9.23 8.78 37.56
N THR A 492 8.08 9.19 38.11
CA THR A 492 7.69 10.60 38.23
C THR A 492 8.64 11.42 39.11
N ALA A 493 9.23 10.82 40.15
CA ALA A 493 10.15 11.53 41.05
C ALA A 493 11.46 11.90 40.33
N ALA A 494 12.02 10.96 39.56
CA ALA A 494 13.20 11.20 38.75
C ALA A 494 12.96 12.25 37.66
N TYR A 495 11.79 12.23 37.01
CA TYR A 495 11.40 13.25 36.04
C TYR A 495 11.32 14.65 36.69
N LYS A 496 10.65 14.78 37.84
CA LYS A 496 10.58 16.06 38.58
C LYS A 496 11.97 16.57 38.99
N ALA A 497 12.86 15.67 39.41
CA ALA A 497 14.24 16.01 39.73
C ALA A 497 15.01 16.53 38.50
N ALA A 498 14.81 15.90 37.32
CA ALA A 498 15.41 16.34 36.07
C ALA A 498 14.93 17.74 35.65
N VAL A 499 13.63 18.03 35.81
CA VAL A 499 13.05 19.37 35.56
C VAL A 499 13.70 20.41 36.48
N ALA A 500 13.77 20.13 37.79
CA ALA A 500 14.37 21.04 38.76
C ALA A 500 15.87 21.32 38.47
N ALA A 501 16.63 20.29 38.09
CA ALA A 501 18.03 20.43 37.68
C ALA A 501 18.20 21.29 36.42
N LYS A 502 17.25 21.20 35.48
CA LYS A 502 17.26 22.02 34.27
C LYS A 502 16.89 23.48 34.55
N GLU A 503 15.89 23.72 35.40
CA GLU A 503 15.49 25.08 35.80
C GLU A 503 16.57 25.82 36.59
N THR A 504 17.26 25.12 37.50
CA THR A 504 18.40 25.69 38.24
C THR A 504 19.55 26.07 37.30
N THR A 505 19.77 25.30 36.24
CA THR A 505 20.75 25.63 35.19
C THR A 505 20.33 26.89 34.40
N LYS A 506 19.05 27.02 34.05
CA LYS A 506 18.50 28.22 33.38
C LYS A 506 18.69 29.50 34.21
N ASN A 507 18.41 29.44 35.51
CA ASN A 507 18.56 30.60 36.41
C ASN A 507 20.03 31.01 36.61
N ASN A 508 20.97 30.06 36.56
CA ASN A 508 22.40 30.34 36.65
C ASN A 508 22.98 30.96 35.36
N GLU A 509 22.42 30.65 34.19
CA GLU A 509 22.81 31.27 32.91
C GLU A 509 22.31 32.71 32.79
N THR A 510 21.08 33.01 33.23
CA THR A 510 20.52 34.36 33.20
C THR A 510 21.20 35.29 34.22
N GLY A 511 21.63 34.78 35.38
CA GLY A 511 22.37 35.55 36.40
C GLY A 511 23.80 35.94 36.02
N ARG A 512 24.44 35.26 35.06
CA ARG A 512 25.81 35.60 34.59
C ARG A 512 25.86 36.76 33.60
N GLY A 513 24.72 37.16 33.03
CA GLY A 513 24.64 38.27 32.05
C GLY A 513 24.71 39.68 32.65
N GLN A 514 24.55 39.85 33.97
CA GLN A 514 24.48 41.16 34.62
C GLN A 514 25.74 41.57 35.40
N ASN A 515 26.72 40.67 35.58
CA ASN A 515 27.94 40.95 36.37
C ASN A 515 29.23 41.09 35.53
N ALA A 516 29.13 41.22 34.20
CA ALA A 516 30.28 41.37 33.30
C ALA A 516 30.54 42.83 32.86
N THR A 517 30.25 43.81 33.71
CA THR A 517 30.57 45.24 33.46
C THR A 517 31.09 45.98 34.69
N ARG A 518 31.81 45.30 35.60
CA ARG A 518 32.58 45.97 36.65
C ARG A 518 33.86 45.22 36.96
N GLY A 519 34.97 45.79 36.50
CA GLY A 519 36.31 45.46 36.98
C GLY A 519 37.27 45.06 35.87
N TYR A 520 37.80 46.04 35.14
CA TYR A 520 39.15 45.98 34.54
C TYR A 520 39.55 47.39 34.10
N HIS A 521 40.16 48.16 35.02
CA HIS A 521 41.14 49.20 34.70
C HIS A 521 41.91 49.57 35.97
N ASN A 522 43.04 48.88 36.20
CA ASN A 522 44.27 49.51 36.72
C ASN A 522 45.40 48.47 36.81
N GLN A 523 46.41 48.63 35.96
CA GLN A 523 47.84 48.59 36.31
C GLN A 523 48.66 48.57 35.01
N GLN A 524 49.19 49.73 34.63
CA GLN A 524 50.37 49.83 33.78
C GLN A 524 51.35 50.81 34.43
N GLN A 525 52.60 50.35 34.56
CA GLN A 525 53.71 51.04 35.20
C GLN A 525 54.31 52.11 34.29
N GLY A 526 54.71 53.25 34.89
CA GLY A 526 56.08 53.76 34.79
C GLY A 526 56.43 54.78 33.70
N TYR A 527 56.77 55.99 34.18
CA TYR A 527 57.68 57.02 33.62
C TYR A 527 57.18 58.05 32.59
N GLY A 528 57.20 59.33 33.00
CA GLY A 528 57.61 60.44 32.13
C GLY A 528 56.82 61.76 32.19
N GLY A 529 57.18 62.66 33.13
CA GLY A 529 57.31 64.13 32.92
C GLY A 529 56.08 65.04 32.64
N PRO A 530 56.14 66.36 32.94
CA PRO A 530 54.97 67.17 33.27
C PRO A 530 54.55 68.20 32.20
N HIS A 531 53.27 68.61 32.17
CA HIS A 531 52.85 70.02 32.34
C HIS A 531 51.34 70.29 32.11
N ASN A 532 50.83 71.21 32.93
CA ASN A 532 49.52 71.86 32.97
C ASN A 532 49.03 72.50 31.66
N ARG A 533 47.71 72.46 31.40
CA ARG A 533 46.81 73.65 31.33
C ARG A 533 45.35 73.30 30.95
N GLY A 534 44.43 73.54 31.91
CA GLY A 534 43.29 74.47 31.80
C GLY A 534 42.13 74.26 30.81
N GLN A 535 40.92 74.11 31.40
CA GLN A 535 39.60 74.68 31.03
C GLN A 535 38.91 74.15 29.73
N ASN A 536 37.60 73.83 29.66
CA ASN A 536 36.41 74.49 30.22
C ASN A 536 35.21 73.54 30.44
N ASN A 537 34.31 74.00 31.32
CA ASN A 537 33.06 73.40 31.82
C ASN A 537 31.85 73.59 30.87
N HIS A 538 30.87 72.66 30.93
CA HIS A 538 29.44 73.01 31.10
C HIS A 538 28.60 71.80 31.54
N GLN A 539 27.87 71.98 32.65
CA GLN A 539 26.83 71.11 33.19
C GLN A 539 25.44 71.67 32.83
N ASN A 540 24.44 70.80 32.72
CA ASN A 540 23.02 71.18 32.60
C ASN A 540 22.18 70.52 33.71
N TYR A 541 21.26 71.31 34.28
CA TYR A 541 20.32 70.96 35.33
C TYR A 541 18.89 70.82 34.79
N SER A 542 18.10 70.04 35.53
CA SER A 542 16.65 69.77 35.46
C SER A 542 15.75 70.93 35.93
N ASN A 543 14.48 70.96 35.50
CA ASN A 543 13.33 71.33 36.35
C ASN A 543 11.94 70.93 35.78
N SER A 544 10.97 70.77 36.70
CA SER A 544 9.61 70.21 36.59
C SER A 544 8.48 71.29 36.38
N PRO A 545 7.20 71.12 36.81
CA PRO A 545 6.04 70.51 36.11
C PRO A 545 4.73 71.38 36.08
N HIS A 546 3.60 70.90 35.48
CA HIS A 546 2.21 70.93 36.03
C HIS A 546 1.05 70.53 35.06
N HIS A 547 0.16 69.65 35.56
CA HIS A 547 -1.33 69.49 35.53
C HIS A 547 -2.33 69.64 34.32
N ARG A 548 -3.20 68.59 34.21
CA ARG A 548 -4.70 68.45 34.04
C ARG A 548 -5.46 69.23 32.93
N GLY A 549 -6.51 68.74 32.25
CA GLY A 549 -7.29 67.47 32.21
C GLY A 549 -8.64 67.63 31.44
N GLY A 550 -9.23 66.50 30.96
CA GLY A 550 -10.65 66.28 30.52
C GLY A 550 -11.04 66.75 29.09
N GLY A 551 -11.91 66.14 28.27
CA GLY A 551 -12.71 64.90 28.27
C GLY A 551 -13.71 64.87 27.07
N ALA A 552 -13.97 63.67 26.52
CA ALA A 552 -15.14 63.15 25.77
C ALA A 552 -15.63 63.72 24.39
N GLY A 553 -15.78 62.78 23.42
CA GLY A 553 -17.06 62.50 22.73
C GLY A 553 -17.25 62.94 21.26
N GLY A 554 -17.74 62.00 20.41
CA GLY A 554 -18.57 62.32 19.21
C GLY A 554 -18.00 61.92 17.84
N GLY A 555 -18.81 61.23 17.03
CA GLY A 555 -18.44 60.68 15.71
C GLY A 555 -18.75 61.60 14.51
N GLY A 556 -18.52 61.10 13.29
CA GLY A 556 -18.81 61.84 12.06
C GLY A 556 -18.30 61.17 10.79
N ARG A 557 -19.25 60.88 9.89
CA ARG A 557 -19.15 60.30 8.54
C ARG A 557 -18.34 61.12 7.52
N GLY A 558 -17.95 60.45 6.43
CA GLY A 558 -17.81 61.00 5.07
C GLY A 558 -16.38 60.90 4.50
N GLY A 559 -16.12 60.40 3.29
CA GLY A 559 -17.00 60.09 2.18
C GLY A 559 -16.31 59.23 1.10
N ALA A 560 -17.14 58.78 0.17
CA ALA A 560 -16.80 57.96 -0.99
C ALA A 560 -16.25 58.78 -2.16
N GLY A 561 -15.59 58.10 -3.11
CA GLY A 561 -15.23 58.63 -4.43
C GLY A 561 -14.76 57.51 -5.35
N ALA A 562 -15.66 57.05 -6.20
CA ALA A 562 -15.44 56.09 -7.28
C ALA A 562 -15.12 56.80 -8.62
N GLY A 563 -14.64 56.04 -9.61
CA GLY A 563 -14.62 56.40 -11.04
C GLY A 563 -13.21 56.31 -11.64
N ALA A 564 -12.85 55.35 -12.51
CA ALA A 564 -13.37 54.99 -13.84
C ALA A 564 -12.65 55.71 -15.00
N GLY A 565 -12.42 54.95 -16.09
CA GLY A 565 -12.19 55.46 -17.46
C GLY A 565 -10.72 55.41 -17.90
N ALA A 566 -10.35 54.49 -18.79
CA ALA A 566 -10.35 54.66 -20.26
C ALA A 566 -9.01 55.25 -20.73
N GLY A 567 -8.36 54.83 -21.83
CA GLY A 567 -8.74 54.04 -23.00
C GLY A 567 -7.84 54.50 -24.16
N ALA A 568 -7.90 53.77 -25.28
CA ALA A 568 -7.34 54.09 -26.61
C ALA A 568 -5.80 53.95 -26.76
N GLY A 569 -5.25 53.51 -27.89
CA GLY A 569 -5.75 53.15 -29.23
C GLY A 569 -4.48 52.85 -30.08
N ALA A 570 -4.43 51.77 -30.85
CA ALA A 570 -4.89 51.64 -32.23
C ALA A 570 -4.07 52.42 -33.28
N GLY A 571 -3.65 51.72 -34.35
CA GLY A 571 -3.10 52.25 -35.62
C GLY A 571 -1.90 51.44 -36.11
N ALA A 572 -1.97 50.46 -37.03
CA ALA A 572 -2.53 50.38 -38.40
C ALA A 572 -1.60 50.95 -39.51
N GLY A 573 -1.43 50.16 -40.59
CA GLY A 573 -0.92 50.56 -41.92
C GLY A 573 0.40 49.89 -42.31
N ALA A 574 0.52 48.89 -43.20
CA ALA A 574 0.05 48.65 -44.58
C ALA A 574 1.09 49.03 -45.68
N GLY A 575 1.27 48.12 -46.67
CA GLY A 575 1.84 48.37 -48.01
C GLY A 575 3.28 47.84 -48.22
N ALA A 576 3.49 46.66 -48.84
CA ALA A 576 3.63 46.40 -50.29
C ALA A 576 5.00 46.83 -50.88
N GLY A 577 5.78 46.02 -51.60
CA GLY A 577 5.65 44.63 -52.07
C GLY A 577 6.91 44.16 -52.83
N GLY A 578 6.88 42.90 -53.29
CA GLY A 578 7.65 42.40 -54.46
C GLY A 578 8.75 41.36 -54.20
N GLY A 579 8.51 40.10 -54.65
CA GLY A 579 9.55 39.30 -55.33
C GLY A 579 10.02 37.97 -54.72
N ALA A 580 9.26 36.89 -55.00
CA ALA A 580 9.68 35.52 -55.36
C ALA A 580 10.58 34.62 -54.46
N GLY A 581 10.03 33.43 -54.12
CA GLY A 581 10.64 32.08 -54.00
C GLY A 581 11.84 31.91 -53.06
N GLY A 582 11.76 31.20 -51.91
CA GLY A 582 11.39 29.79 -51.72
C GLY A 582 12.65 28.90 -51.80
N GLY A 583 13.11 28.14 -50.80
CA GLY A 583 12.73 27.92 -49.40
C GLY A 583 13.97 27.46 -48.62
N GLY A 584 14.01 27.75 -47.32
CA GLY A 584 15.15 27.47 -46.44
C GLY A 584 14.80 26.53 -45.31
N ALA A 585 15.68 25.56 -45.09
CA ALA A 585 15.66 24.56 -44.03
C ALA A 585 16.07 25.12 -42.65
N GLY A 586 15.72 24.38 -41.59
CA GLY A 586 16.28 24.49 -40.24
C GLY A 586 15.40 23.73 -39.25
N GLY A 587 15.90 22.98 -38.27
CA GLY A 587 17.25 22.78 -37.76
C GLY A 587 17.16 22.32 -36.30
N GLY A 588 18.12 21.52 -35.83
CA GLY A 588 18.26 21.14 -34.42
C GLY A 588 19.71 20.81 -34.07
N GLY A 589 20.45 21.78 -33.49
CA GLY A 589 21.80 21.63 -32.95
C GLY A 589 21.78 21.26 -31.44
N GLY A 590 22.76 20.57 -30.84
CA GLY A 590 24.22 20.61 -31.06
C GLY A 590 24.77 21.96 -30.59
N GLY A 591 25.72 22.15 -29.68
CA GLY A 591 26.76 21.35 -29.06
C GLY A 591 27.70 22.36 -28.35
N ALA A 592 28.57 21.89 -27.47
CA ALA A 592 29.38 22.68 -26.54
C ALA A 592 30.49 23.58 -27.14
N GLY A 593 30.96 24.57 -26.35
CA GLY A 593 32.38 25.00 -26.36
C GLY A 593 32.68 26.49 -26.07
N GLY A 594 33.49 26.75 -25.02
CA GLY A 594 34.66 27.64 -25.13
C GLY A 594 34.63 29.10 -24.60
N SER A 595 35.13 29.29 -23.37
CA SER A 595 36.27 30.14 -22.98
C SER A 595 36.31 31.70 -23.11
N TYR A 596 36.69 32.32 -21.97
CA TYR A 596 37.52 33.55 -21.72
C TYR A 596 36.95 34.98 -21.63
N ARG A 597 37.30 35.63 -20.48
CA ARG A 597 37.49 37.08 -20.17
C ARG A 597 36.22 37.96 -20.15
N GLY A 598 35.89 38.80 -19.17
CA GLY A 598 36.49 39.30 -17.93
C GLY A 598 36.03 40.76 -17.71
N ARG A 599 35.63 41.14 -16.47
CA ARG A 599 35.36 42.52 -15.94
C ARG A 599 34.22 43.32 -16.60
N ASP A 600 33.41 44.17 -15.98
CA ASP A 600 33.16 44.77 -14.65
C ASP A 600 31.60 44.90 -14.58
N GLY A 601 30.88 44.92 -13.46
CA GLY A 601 30.94 45.84 -12.34
C GLY A 601 29.59 45.83 -11.59
N HIS A 602 29.68 46.05 -10.28
CA HIS A 602 28.68 46.38 -9.24
C HIS A 602 27.35 47.04 -9.74
N ASP A 603 26.17 46.84 -9.15
CA ASP A 603 25.88 46.96 -7.72
C ASP A 603 24.53 46.36 -7.27
N HIS A 604 24.41 46.23 -5.95
CA HIS A 604 23.43 45.53 -5.11
C HIS A 604 21.94 45.91 -5.22
N HIS A 605 21.05 44.90 -5.11
CA HIS A 605 19.99 44.89 -4.08
C HIS A 605 19.46 43.47 -3.73
N ASN A 606 19.84 43.06 -2.51
CA ASN A 606 19.07 42.33 -1.48
C ASN A 606 18.26 41.05 -1.83
N ARG A 607 18.85 39.88 -1.54
CA ARG A 607 18.13 38.65 -1.14
C ARG A 607 18.67 38.17 0.21
N THR A 608 17.97 38.50 1.28
CA THR A 608 18.14 37.90 2.61
C THR A 608 17.15 36.75 2.77
N GLY A 609 17.66 35.54 3.01
CA GLY A 609 16.81 34.38 3.26
C GLY A 609 17.51 33.01 3.19
N GLY A 610 18.79 32.92 3.55
CA GLY A 610 19.53 31.66 3.63
C GLY A 610 20.31 31.60 4.94
N GLY A 611 19.64 31.20 6.03
CA GLY A 611 20.25 31.11 7.34
C GLY A 611 21.34 30.02 7.39
N ASN A 612 22.60 30.44 7.33
CA ASN A 612 23.75 29.58 7.64
C ASN A 612 23.68 29.13 9.11
N PHE A 613 23.30 27.87 9.35
CA PHE A 613 23.30 27.28 10.68
C PHE A 613 24.75 27.10 11.18
N LYS A 614 25.23 28.03 12.02
CA LYS A 614 26.44 27.82 12.83
C LYS A 614 26.07 27.04 14.09
N PRO A 615 26.73 25.91 14.41
CA PRO A 615 26.49 25.20 15.67
C PRO A 615 26.83 26.12 16.85
N LYS A 616 25.95 26.16 17.87
CA LYS A 616 26.20 26.95 19.09
C LYS A 616 27.42 26.38 19.81
N ARG A 617 28.36 27.23 20.21
CA ARG A 617 29.66 26.87 20.83
C ARG A 617 29.54 25.94 22.07
N ASN A 618 28.38 25.91 22.72
CA ASN A 618 28.09 25.04 23.87
C ASN A 618 27.86 23.55 23.51
N GLU A 619 27.45 23.21 22.29
CA GLU A 619 27.07 21.82 21.95
C GLU A 619 28.25 20.84 21.90
N LYS A 620 29.45 21.32 21.55
CA LYS A 620 30.67 20.49 21.53
C LYS A 620 30.99 19.95 22.93
N GLY A 621 30.82 20.78 23.97
CA GLY A 621 31.03 20.39 25.36
C GLY A 621 30.10 19.26 25.77
N ILE A 622 28.81 19.37 25.44
CA ILE A 622 27.78 18.37 25.74
C ILE A 622 28.18 16.99 25.21
N TYR A 623 28.51 16.89 23.92
CA TYR A 623 28.86 15.60 23.30
C TYR A 623 30.12 14.99 23.91
N ILE A 624 31.17 15.79 24.14
CA ILE A 624 32.41 15.27 24.73
C ILE A 624 32.16 14.79 26.17
N ASN A 625 31.40 15.56 26.95
CA ASN A 625 31.07 15.22 28.33
C ASN A 625 30.26 13.92 28.41
N ILE A 626 29.20 13.77 27.61
CA ILE A 626 28.42 12.52 27.61
C ILE A 626 29.25 11.34 27.11
N ILE A 627 30.04 11.51 26.04
CA ILE A 627 30.86 10.41 25.50
C ILE A 627 31.86 9.93 26.56
N ASN A 628 32.54 10.84 27.26
CA ASN A 628 33.47 10.49 28.32
C ASN A 628 32.76 9.84 29.51
N PHE A 629 31.59 10.35 29.91
CA PHE A 629 30.79 9.74 30.97
C PHE A 629 30.38 8.30 30.63
N LEU A 630 29.89 8.06 29.42
CA LEU A 630 29.44 6.73 28.97
C LEU A 630 30.62 5.78 28.72
N LYS A 631 31.77 6.31 28.28
CA LYS A 631 33.03 5.55 28.19
C LYS A 631 33.47 5.07 29.58
N ASN A 632 33.45 5.94 30.59
CA ASN A 632 33.82 5.60 31.96
C ASN A 632 32.88 4.58 32.60
N LYS A 633 31.62 4.51 32.14
CA LYS A 633 30.63 3.50 32.55
C LYS A 633 30.64 2.23 31.68
N GLU A 634 31.61 2.08 30.78
CA GLU A 634 31.74 0.93 29.87
C GLU A 634 30.48 0.68 29.03
N LEU A 635 29.80 1.73 28.56
CA LEU A 635 28.57 1.63 27.74
C LEU A 635 28.81 1.66 26.23
N LEU A 636 30.05 1.41 25.78
CA LEU A 636 30.41 1.27 24.36
C LEU A 636 30.05 -0.14 23.84
N PRO A 637 29.64 -0.30 22.57
CA PRO A 637 29.45 0.73 21.55
C PRO A 637 28.10 1.46 21.67
N MET A 638 28.03 2.67 21.13
CA MET A 638 26.89 3.59 21.22
C MET A 638 26.37 4.04 19.85
N VAL A 639 25.05 4.18 19.73
CA VAL A 639 24.40 4.78 18.55
C VAL A 639 23.70 6.08 18.94
N PHE A 640 24.05 7.17 18.27
CA PHE A 640 23.41 8.47 18.41
C PHE A 640 22.40 8.65 17.28
N PHE A 641 21.10 8.65 17.60
CA PHE A 641 20.05 8.97 16.63
C PHE A 641 19.91 10.48 16.47
N VAL A 642 20.17 10.96 15.26
CA VAL A 642 20.12 12.37 14.87
C VAL A 642 19.28 12.50 13.60
N PHE A 643 18.14 13.19 13.66
CA PHE A 643 17.17 13.24 12.55
C PHE A 643 17.50 14.26 11.45
N SER A 644 18.80 14.44 11.15
CA SER A 644 19.26 15.29 10.05
C SER A 644 20.61 14.82 9.53
N ARG A 645 20.71 14.59 8.22
CA ARG A 645 21.96 14.18 7.52
C ARG A 645 23.10 15.15 7.82
N LYS A 646 22.87 16.44 7.58
CA LYS A 646 23.85 17.51 7.83
C LYS A 646 24.30 17.56 9.29
N ARG A 647 23.39 17.31 10.24
CA ARG A 647 23.74 17.27 11.68
C ARG A 647 24.56 16.05 12.03
N CYS A 648 24.30 14.88 11.44
CA CYS A 648 25.13 13.68 11.67
C CYS A 648 26.60 13.95 11.31
N ASP A 649 26.84 14.50 10.11
CA ASP A 649 28.18 14.86 9.65
C ASP A 649 28.83 15.91 10.56
N SER A 650 28.08 16.97 10.90
CA SER A 650 28.57 18.05 11.77
C SER A 650 28.91 17.54 13.18
N ASN A 651 28.06 16.69 13.76
CA ASN A 651 28.26 16.12 15.09
C ASN A 651 29.50 15.22 15.13
N ALA A 652 29.71 14.39 14.10
CA ALA A 652 30.90 13.55 13.99
C ALA A 652 32.19 14.38 13.90
N GLN A 653 32.15 15.50 13.16
CA GLN A 653 33.28 16.44 13.10
C GLN A 653 33.54 17.15 14.43
N LEU A 654 32.49 17.49 15.20
CA LEU A 654 32.65 18.14 16.51
C LEU A 654 33.43 17.29 17.51
N VAL A 655 33.22 15.96 17.47
CA VAL A 655 33.87 15.00 18.37
C VAL A 655 35.15 14.40 17.80
N SER A 656 35.59 14.84 16.62
CA SER A 656 36.79 14.34 15.96
C SER A 656 38.06 14.45 16.80
N SER A 657 38.13 15.36 17.79
CA SER A 657 39.28 15.47 18.71
C SER A 657 39.46 14.28 19.64
N LEU A 658 38.47 13.39 19.76
CA LEU A 658 38.55 12.19 20.57
C LEU A 658 39.08 11.01 19.73
N ASP A 659 39.78 10.09 20.39
CA ASP A 659 40.22 8.83 19.79
C ASP A 659 39.81 7.67 20.70
N LEU A 660 39.06 6.74 20.15
CA LEU A 660 38.49 5.60 20.85
C LEU A 660 39.10 4.26 20.43
N THR A 661 40.10 4.29 19.55
CA THR A 661 40.71 3.08 18.97
C THR A 661 42.18 2.92 19.35
N THR A 662 42.58 1.68 19.54
CA THR A 662 43.99 1.31 19.75
C THR A 662 44.76 1.28 18.43
N ASN A 663 46.09 1.32 18.47
CA ASN A 663 46.92 1.23 17.25
C ASN A 663 46.71 -0.08 16.48
N VAL A 664 46.41 -1.19 17.17
CA VAL A 664 46.10 -2.49 16.56
C VAL A 664 44.76 -2.42 15.81
N GLU A 665 43.71 -1.90 16.46
CA GLU A 665 42.40 -1.69 15.83
C GLU A 665 42.52 -0.77 14.61
N LYS A 666 43.28 0.32 14.71
CA LYS A 666 43.54 1.23 13.57
C LYS A 666 44.15 0.53 12.38
N ASN A 667 45.12 -0.35 12.59
CA ASN A 667 45.75 -1.10 11.51
C ASN A 667 44.73 -2.05 10.85
N HIS A 668 43.93 -2.77 11.62
CA HIS A 668 42.86 -3.62 11.08
C HIS A 668 41.81 -2.82 10.29
N ILE A 669 41.36 -1.69 10.84
CA ILE A 669 40.42 -0.79 10.17
C ILE A 669 41.03 -0.28 8.86
N LYS A 670 42.30 0.13 8.87
CA LYS A 670 43.00 0.63 7.68
C LYS A 670 43.09 -0.43 6.57
N LEU A 671 43.47 -1.65 6.93
CA LEU A 671 43.57 -2.78 5.99
C LEU A 671 42.19 -3.11 5.42
N PHE A 672 41.20 -3.36 6.29
CA PHE A 672 39.84 -3.70 5.88
C PHE A 672 39.19 -2.62 5.01
N PHE A 673 39.31 -1.35 5.40
CA PHE A 673 38.77 -0.23 4.63
C PHE A 673 39.44 -0.12 3.25
N ASN A 674 40.77 -0.28 3.18
CA ASN A 674 41.49 -0.28 1.91
C ASN A 674 41.05 -1.44 1.02
N ASP A 675 40.86 -2.65 1.56
CA ASP A 675 40.41 -3.82 0.81
C ASP A 675 39.02 -3.59 0.19
N CYS A 676 38.09 -2.98 0.95
CA CYS A 676 36.77 -2.63 0.44
C CYS A 676 36.84 -1.55 -0.66
N ILE A 677 37.63 -0.49 -0.44
CA ILE A 677 37.78 0.63 -1.38
C ILE A 677 38.59 0.24 -2.62
N ASN A 678 39.39 -0.83 -2.57
CA ASN A 678 40.16 -1.29 -3.71
C ASN A 678 39.29 -1.70 -4.91
N ARG A 679 38.01 -2.00 -4.67
CA ARG A 679 36.99 -2.29 -5.69
C ARG A 679 36.58 -1.05 -6.51
N LEU A 680 36.75 0.15 -5.95
CA LEU A 680 36.44 1.41 -6.65
C LEU A 680 37.56 1.78 -7.64
N LYS A 681 37.24 2.47 -8.73
CA LYS A 681 38.22 2.84 -9.76
C LYS A 681 38.75 4.27 -9.55
N GLY A 682 40.05 4.48 -9.81
CA GLY A 682 40.67 5.79 -10.01
C GLY A 682 40.30 6.89 -8.99
N SER A 683 39.55 7.90 -9.47
CA SER A 683 39.12 9.09 -8.73
C SER A 683 38.14 8.79 -7.60
N ASP A 684 37.36 7.72 -7.69
CA ASP A 684 36.31 7.41 -6.70
C ASP A 684 36.91 7.10 -5.32
N LYS A 685 38.11 6.51 -5.30
CA LYS A 685 38.89 6.27 -4.06
C LYS A 685 39.27 7.58 -3.34
N LYS A 686 39.37 8.69 -4.08
CA LYS A 686 39.81 10.00 -3.59
C LYS A 686 38.64 10.94 -3.28
N LEU A 687 37.39 10.46 -3.35
CA LEU A 687 36.23 11.28 -3.01
C LEU A 687 36.31 11.79 -1.56
N PRO A 688 35.95 13.07 -1.31
CA PRO A 688 36.01 13.64 0.04
C PRO A 688 35.26 12.80 1.08
N GLN A 689 34.09 12.25 0.73
CA GLN A 689 33.31 11.42 1.64
C GLN A 689 34.05 10.13 2.03
N VAL A 690 34.79 9.50 1.11
CA VAL A 690 35.60 8.30 1.38
C VAL A 690 36.74 8.63 2.34
N LEU A 691 37.44 9.76 2.10
CA LEU A 691 38.56 10.19 2.93
C LEU A 691 38.12 10.56 4.35
N ILE A 692 37.04 11.34 4.47
CA ILE A 692 36.47 11.74 5.76
C ILE A 692 35.98 10.51 6.54
N MET A 693 35.24 9.60 5.89
CA MET A 693 34.74 8.40 6.55
C MET A 693 35.89 7.51 7.03
N ARG A 694 36.95 7.36 6.22
CA ARG A 694 38.15 6.63 6.62
C ARG A 694 38.79 7.22 7.87
N GLU A 695 38.95 8.54 7.92
CA GLU A 695 39.53 9.23 9.08
C GLU A 695 38.66 9.06 10.34
N LEU A 696 37.34 9.18 10.21
CA LEU A 696 36.41 8.95 11.31
C LEU A 696 36.49 7.51 11.82
N CYS A 697 36.45 6.51 10.92
CA CYS A 697 36.53 5.10 11.28
C CYS A 697 37.84 4.79 12.02
N LEU A 698 38.97 5.37 11.59
CA LEU A 698 40.27 5.22 12.25
C LEU A 698 40.33 5.83 13.67
N ARG A 699 39.35 6.65 14.06
CA ARG A 699 39.24 7.19 15.43
C ARG A 699 38.14 6.48 16.23
N GLY A 700 37.43 5.52 15.62
CA GLY A 700 36.34 4.76 16.23
C GLY A 700 34.95 5.40 16.06
N PHE A 701 34.82 6.41 15.19
CA PHE A 701 33.57 7.10 14.88
C PHE A 701 33.09 6.75 13.48
N ALA A 702 31.78 6.80 13.24
CA ALA A 702 31.25 6.75 11.89
C ALA A 702 29.91 7.49 11.77
N VAL A 703 29.50 7.75 10.53
CA VAL A 703 28.21 8.35 10.19
C VAL A 703 27.41 7.40 9.31
N HIS A 704 26.10 7.29 9.56
CA HIS A 704 25.18 6.49 8.76
C HIS A 704 23.89 7.25 8.44
N HIS A 705 23.68 7.55 7.17
CA HIS A 705 22.42 8.11 6.68
C HIS A 705 22.26 7.89 5.18
N SER A 706 21.08 8.19 4.63
CA SER A 706 20.75 7.95 3.21
C SER A 706 21.69 8.64 2.20
N GLY A 707 22.32 9.77 2.58
CA GLY A 707 23.31 10.48 1.74
C GLY A 707 24.74 9.91 1.74
N ILE A 708 25.05 8.86 2.50
CA ILE A 708 26.36 8.18 2.45
C ILE A 708 26.35 7.15 1.30
N LEU A 709 27.44 7.09 0.53
CA LEU A 709 27.60 6.13 -0.57
C LEU A 709 27.32 4.69 -0.09
N PRO A 710 26.61 3.85 -0.87
CA PRO A 710 26.26 2.49 -0.47
C PRO A 710 27.44 1.65 0.02
N ILE A 711 28.56 1.68 -0.72
CA ILE A 711 29.78 0.96 -0.32
C ILE A 711 30.33 1.41 1.04
N LEU A 712 30.25 2.71 1.35
CA LEU A 712 30.71 3.24 2.64
C LEU A 712 29.75 2.86 3.77
N LYS A 713 28.44 2.85 3.53
CA LYS A 713 27.45 2.36 4.50
C LYS A 713 27.74 0.91 4.88
N GLU A 714 27.96 0.05 3.89
CA GLU A 714 28.29 -1.36 4.15
C GLU A 714 29.60 -1.53 4.92
N VAL A 715 30.63 -0.72 4.63
CA VAL A 715 31.89 -0.75 5.38
C VAL A 715 31.68 -0.32 6.84
N VAL A 716 30.94 0.76 7.07
CA VAL A 716 30.63 1.27 8.43
C VAL A 716 29.84 0.22 9.22
N GLU A 717 28.83 -0.37 8.59
CA GLU A 717 28.01 -1.45 9.13
C GLU A 717 28.87 -2.64 9.58
N LEU A 718 29.75 -3.14 8.70
CA LEU A 718 30.64 -4.26 9.02
C LEU A 718 31.64 -3.92 10.13
N LEU A 719 32.20 -2.71 10.12
CA LEU A 719 33.12 -2.25 11.17
C LEU A 719 32.42 -2.06 12.52
N PHE A 720 31.16 -1.62 12.52
CA PHE A 720 30.34 -1.51 13.73
C PHE A 720 30.01 -2.89 14.30
N GLN A 721 29.63 -3.85 13.45
CA GLN A 721 29.35 -5.23 13.86
C GLN A 721 30.59 -5.92 14.45
N LYS A 722 31.78 -5.68 13.89
CA LYS A 722 33.06 -6.15 14.43
C LYS A 722 33.51 -5.42 15.70
N GLY A 723 32.78 -4.38 16.13
CA GLY A 723 33.08 -3.60 17.33
C GLY A 723 34.24 -2.61 17.17
N TYR A 724 34.70 -2.33 15.95
CA TYR A 724 35.76 -1.33 15.69
C TYR A 724 35.22 0.11 15.75
N VAL A 725 34.02 0.34 15.22
CA VAL A 725 33.30 1.61 15.40
C VAL A 725 32.63 1.58 16.76
N LYS A 726 33.07 2.45 17.68
CA LYS A 726 32.54 2.53 19.04
C LYS A 726 31.37 3.51 19.13
N ILE A 727 31.34 4.53 18.27
CA ILE A 727 30.27 5.54 18.23
C ILE A 727 29.78 5.75 16.80
N LEU A 728 28.48 5.55 16.60
CA LEU A 728 27.82 5.75 15.32
C LEU A 728 26.81 6.90 15.41
N PHE A 729 26.95 7.92 14.57
CA PHE A 729 25.91 8.94 14.38
C PHE A 729 25.01 8.52 13.22
N ALA A 730 23.74 8.24 13.50
CA ALA A 730 22.84 7.65 12.53
C ALA A 730 21.49 8.37 12.44
N THR A 731 20.89 8.35 11.25
CA THR A 731 19.47 8.69 11.07
C THR A 731 18.57 7.48 11.37
N GLU A 732 17.25 7.69 11.42
CA GLU A 732 16.22 6.66 11.62
C GLU A 732 16.38 5.44 10.69
N THR A 733 16.87 5.65 9.47
CA THR A 733 17.15 4.59 8.48
C THR A 733 18.10 3.51 8.97
N PHE A 734 18.91 3.74 10.02
CA PHE A 734 19.76 2.72 10.61
C PHE A 734 18.98 1.77 11.54
N ALA A 735 18.00 2.29 12.26
CA ALA A 735 17.11 1.46 13.08
C ALA A 735 16.18 0.60 12.21
N MET A 736 15.92 1.07 11.01
CA MET A 736 15.14 0.44 9.97
C MET A 736 16.02 -0.47 9.10
N GLY A 737 16.05 -1.77 9.40
CA GLY A 737 16.58 -2.76 8.45
C GLY A 737 18.05 -3.15 8.58
N VAL A 738 18.67 -3.03 9.75
CA VAL A 738 19.97 -3.67 10.01
C VAL A 738 20.04 -4.28 11.41
N ASN A 739 20.42 -5.57 11.53
CA ASN A 739 20.58 -6.24 12.84
C ASN A 739 21.91 -5.83 13.53
N MET A 740 21.97 -4.61 14.06
CA MET A 740 23.14 -4.08 14.76
C MET A 740 22.78 -3.60 16.16
N PRO A 741 22.76 -4.51 17.16
CA PRO A 741 22.51 -4.12 18.53
C PRO A 741 23.74 -3.39 19.11
N ALA A 742 23.48 -2.25 19.73
CA ALA A 742 24.44 -1.46 20.49
C ALA A 742 24.24 -1.68 21.98
N ARG A 743 25.25 -1.41 22.80
CA ARG A 743 25.08 -1.47 24.27
C ARG A 743 24.21 -0.32 24.77
N CYS A 744 24.42 0.87 24.19
CA CYS A 744 23.65 2.07 24.53
C CYS A 744 23.16 2.82 23.28
N VAL A 745 21.93 3.34 23.37
CA VAL A 745 21.34 4.21 22.34
C VAL A 745 21.13 5.60 22.93
N VAL A 746 21.50 6.63 22.19
CA VAL A 746 21.36 8.04 22.60
C VAL A 746 20.49 8.77 21.58
N PHE A 747 19.44 9.43 22.05
CA PHE A 747 18.58 10.30 21.23
C PHE A 747 19.06 11.75 21.33
N ASP A 748 19.42 12.34 20.18
CA ASP A 748 19.81 13.76 20.09
C ASP A 748 18.64 14.70 20.41
N THR A 749 17.45 14.28 19.99
CA THR A 749 16.15 14.92 20.19
C THR A 749 15.08 13.84 20.06
N VAL A 750 13.86 14.11 20.52
CA VAL A 750 12.67 13.27 20.36
C VAL A 750 11.65 13.86 19.36
N GLU A 751 12.06 14.88 18.63
CA GLU A 751 11.28 15.52 17.57
C GLU A 751 11.94 15.31 16.21
N LYS A 752 11.13 15.06 15.18
CA LYS A 752 11.59 14.99 13.79
C LYS A 752 10.76 15.89 12.87
N HIS A 753 11.35 16.24 11.74
CA HIS A 753 10.67 17.01 10.70
C HIS A 753 10.06 16.04 9.68
N ASP A 754 8.75 16.08 9.49
CA ASP A 754 8.03 15.19 8.55
C ASP A 754 7.97 15.72 7.11
N GLY A 755 8.53 16.91 6.86
CA GLY A 755 8.46 17.61 5.58
C GLY A 755 7.64 18.89 5.66
N THR A 756 6.71 18.97 6.61
CA THR A 756 5.84 20.12 6.83
C THR A 756 6.10 20.78 8.18
N THR A 757 6.15 19.98 9.25
CA THR A 757 6.26 20.47 10.63
C THR A 757 7.26 19.64 11.42
N LYS A 758 7.71 20.18 12.56
CA LYS A 758 8.40 19.39 13.57
C LYS A 758 7.35 18.73 14.45
N ARG A 759 7.38 17.40 14.49
CA ARG A 759 6.47 16.57 15.29
C ARG A 759 7.25 15.65 16.25
N PRO A 760 6.65 15.22 17.36
CA PRO A 760 7.21 14.14 18.17
C PRO A 760 7.38 12.85 17.35
N LEU A 761 8.33 12.01 17.79
CA LEU A 761 8.43 10.64 17.31
C LEU A 761 7.17 9.85 17.67
N ASN A 762 6.73 9.00 16.76
CA ASN A 762 5.68 8.05 17.06
C ASN A 762 6.22 6.95 17.99
N PRO A 763 5.37 6.34 18.85
CA PRO A 763 5.83 5.32 19.79
C PRO A 763 6.53 4.14 19.10
N GLY A 764 6.02 3.72 17.93
CA GLY A 764 6.65 2.66 17.13
C GLY A 764 8.06 3.03 16.62
N GLU A 765 8.25 4.26 16.14
CA GLU A 765 9.55 4.78 15.66
C GLU A 765 10.56 4.80 16.82
N TYR A 766 10.12 5.28 17.99
CA TYR A 766 10.93 5.32 19.20
C TYR A 766 11.33 3.91 19.66
N VAL A 767 10.37 2.99 19.78
CA VAL A 767 10.60 1.60 20.21
C VAL A 767 11.53 0.87 19.24
N GLN A 768 11.44 1.12 17.94
CA GLN A 768 12.33 0.52 16.94
C GLN A 768 13.78 0.99 17.12
N MET A 769 14.00 2.29 17.32
CA MET A 769 15.33 2.88 17.57
C MET A 769 15.90 2.47 18.93
N ALA A 770 15.12 2.64 20.00
CA ALA A 770 15.48 2.21 21.36
C ALA A 770 15.72 0.69 21.43
N GLY A 771 15.00 -0.08 20.61
CA GLY A 771 15.14 -1.52 20.42
C GLY A 771 16.53 -2.01 20.03
N ARG A 772 17.37 -1.12 19.49
CA ARG A 772 18.77 -1.42 19.18
C ARG A 772 19.68 -1.42 20.41
N ALA A 773 19.23 -0.92 21.56
CA ALA A 773 19.98 -1.03 22.80
C ALA A 773 19.85 -2.43 23.43
N GLY A 774 20.97 -2.95 23.94
CA GLY A 774 21.08 -4.25 24.60
C GLY A 774 21.39 -5.37 23.62
N ARG A 775 22.58 -5.98 23.76
CA ARG A 775 22.99 -7.12 22.94
C ARG A 775 22.64 -8.43 23.65
N ARG A 776 21.76 -9.23 23.02
CA ARG A 776 21.35 -10.55 23.54
C ARG A 776 22.57 -11.42 23.82
N GLY A 777 22.66 -11.96 25.04
CA GLY A 777 23.76 -12.82 25.49
C GLY A 777 25.03 -12.07 25.95
N LEU A 778 25.13 -10.76 25.76
CA LEU A 778 26.29 -9.96 26.19
C LEU A 778 25.92 -8.93 27.26
N ASP A 779 24.77 -8.27 27.11
CA ASP A 779 24.30 -7.24 28.04
C ASP A 779 23.04 -7.73 28.78
N SER A 780 22.97 -7.50 30.10
CA SER A 780 21.80 -7.82 30.91
C SER A 780 20.66 -6.82 30.74
N ILE A 781 21.01 -5.56 30.45
CA ILE A 781 20.09 -4.43 30.29
C ILE A 781 20.59 -3.56 29.13
N GLY A 782 19.67 -3.10 28.27
CA GLY A 782 19.96 -2.09 27.25
C GLY A 782 19.76 -0.68 27.79
N THR A 783 20.75 0.20 27.66
CA THR A 783 20.64 1.59 28.14
C THR A 783 20.19 2.52 27.02
N VAL A 784 19.15 3.31 27.27
CA VAL A 784 18.68 4.36 26.35
C VAL A 784 18.77 5.72 27.03
N ILE A 785 19.34 6.72 26.35
CA ILE A 785 19.58 8.05 26.93
C ILE A 785 18.99 9.13 26.03
N LEU A 786 18.24 10.06 26.62
CA LEU A 786 17.70 11.24 25.95
C LEU A 786 18.53 12.47 26.30
N LEU A 787 19.00 13.21 25.30
CA LEU A 787 19.71 14.47 25.52
C LEU A 787 18.73 15.62 25.76
N ALA A 788 18.70 16.18 26.97
CA ALA A 788 17.94 17.39 27.27
C ALA A 788 18.69 18.65 26.78
N LYS A 789 18.67 18.91 25.48
CA LYS A 789 19.33 20.09 24.88
C LYS A 789 18.50 21.37 24.99
N GLU A 790 17.19 21.23 25.05
CA GLU A 790 16.26 22.36 25.07
C GLU A 790 16.29 23.10 26.41
N GLN A 791 15.82 24.36 26.41
CA GLN A 791 15.85 25.22 27.59
C GLN A 791 14.87 24.75 28.68
N SER A 792 13.84 24.01 28.31
CA SER A 792 12.85 23.39 29.18
C SER A 792 12.55 21.98 28.68
N LEU A 793 12.20 21.08 29.60
CA LEU A 793 11.69 19.76 29.25
C LEU A 793 10.20 19.86 28.89
N HIS A 794 9.74 19.02 27.96
CA HIS A 794 8.30 18.84 27.70
C HIS A 794 7.62 18.17 28.88
N ASP A 795 6.29 18.26 28.99
CA ASP A 795 5.53 17.62 30.07
C ASP A 795 5.75 16.09 30.16
N ALA A 796 5.53 15.52 31.35
CA ALA A 796 5.65 14.08 31.58
C ALA A 796 4.78 13.26 30.62
N GLY A 797 3.56 13.73 30.33
CA GLY A 797 2.66 13.06 29.39
C GLY A 797 3.23 12.96 27.97
N TYR A 798 4.04 13.93 27.55
CA TYR A 798 4.70 13.92 26.24
C TYR A 798 5.72 12.77 26.14
N TYR A 799 6.60 12.62 27.13
CA TYR A 799 7.58 11.53 27.16
C TYR A 799 6.92 10.16 27.37
N GLN A 800 5.89 10.08 28.23
CA GLN A 800 5.13 8.86 28.44
C GLN A 800 4.46 8.38 27.15
N ASN A 801 3.88 9.29 26.35
CA ASN A 801 3.29 8.93 25.08
C ASN A 801 4.34 8.36 24.11
N ILE A 802 5.51 9.00 23.99
CA ILE A 802 6.56 8.53 23.07
C ILE A 802 7.16 7.18 23.53
N MET A 803 7.38 7.00 24.83
CA MET A 803 8.09 5.82 25.36
C MET A 803 7.20 4.62 25.66
N LEU A 804 5.98 4.86 26.18
CA LEU A 804 5.03 3.84 26.65
C LEU A 804 3.73 3.83 25.83
N GLY A 805 3.59 4.71 24.84
CA GLY A 805 2.42 4.76 23.97
C GLY A 805 2.26 3.49 23.14
N LYS A 806 1.03 3.24 22.68
CA LYS A 806 0.74 2.10 21.82
C LYS A 806 1.37 2.32 20.45
N ALA A 807 1.95 1.26 19.88
CA ALA A 807 2.39 1.27 18.50
C ALA A 807 1.19 1.49 17.57
N LEU A 808 1.43 2.10 16.40
CA LEU A 808 0.38 2.33 15.40
C LEU A 808 -0.17 0.97 14.91
N PRO A 809 -1.50 0.85 14.74
CA PRO A 809 -2.09 -0.34 14.14
C PRO A 809 -1.67 -0.46 12.66
N LEU A 810 -1.74 -1.67 12.13
CA LEU A 810 -1.61 -1.96 10.71
C LEU A 810 -2.82 -1.40 9.97
N GLU A 811 -2.58 -0.49 9.04
CA GLU A 811 -3.55 0.15 8.18
C GLU A 811 -3.22 -0.15 6.72
N SER A 812 -4.25 -0.38 5.91
CA SER A 812 -4.06 -0.58 4.48
C SER A 812 -3.53 0.71 3.85
N LYS A 813 -2.56 0.55 2.95
CA LYS A 813 -2.07 1.62 2.07
C LYS A 813 -2.34 1.24 0.62
N PHE A 814 -3.33 0.38 0.39
CA PHE A 814 -3.71 -0.08 -0.92
C PHE A 814 -4.13 1.11 -1.77
N ARG A 815 -3.61 1.13 -2.99
CA ARG A 815 -3.99 2.12 -4.01
C ARG A 815 -4.00 1.43 -5.35
N VAL A 816 -4.98 1.77 -6.16
CA VAL A 816 -5.06 1.30 -7.53
C VAL A 816 -4.03 2.07 -8.34
N THR A 817 -3.07 1.35 -8.95
CA THR A 817 -2.07 1.93 -9.86
C THR A 817 -2.38 1.52 -11.30
N TYR A 818 -2.04 2.37 -12.27
CA TYR A 818 -2.23 2.01 -13.69
C TYR A 818 -1.48 0.73 -14.08
N SER A 819 -0.31 0.50 -13.51
CA SER A 819 0.44 -0.74 -13.76
C SER A 819 -0.30 -1.97 -13.27
N MET A 820 -0.92 -1.92 -12.07
CA MET A 820 -1.75 -3.00 -11.56
C MET A 820 -2.96 -3.23 -12.46
N LEU A 821 -3.68 -2.16 -12.81
CA LEU A 821 -4.86 -2.24 -13.69
C LEU A 821 -4.53 -2.87 -15.03
N LEU A 822 -3.49 -2.40 -15.72
CA LEU A 822 -3.09 -2.94 -17.03
C LEU A 822 -2.63 -4.40 -16.94
N ASN A 823 -1.95 -4.79 -15.86
CA ASN A 823 -1.53 -6.17 -15.67
C ASN A 823 -2.71 -7.11 -15.40
N LEU A 824 -3.74 -6.64 -14.68
CA LEU A 824 -4.95 -7.42 -14.40
C LEU A 824 -5.88 -7.45 -15.61
N LEU A 825 -6.08 -6.33 -16.32
CA LEU A 825 -6.89 -6.29 -17.55
C LEU A 825 -6.30 -7.15 -18.68
N ARG A 826 -5.00 -7.43 -18.63
CA ARG A 826 -4.35 -8.39 -19.54
C ARG A 826 -4.75 -9.84 -19.25
N VAL A 827 -5.21 -10.14 -18.04
CA VAL A 827 -5.52 -11.50 -17.57
C VAL A 827 -7.02 -11.61 -17.38
N GLU A 828 -7.69 -12.39 -18.23
CA GLU A 828 -9.16 -12.42 -18.26
C GLU A 828 -9.79 -12.96 -16.97
N HIS A 829 -9.14 -13.91 -16.29
CA HIS A 829 -9.72 -14.60 -15.12
C HIS A 829 -9.57 -13.86 -13.77
N ILE A 830 -8.78 -12.78 -13.67
CA ILE A 830 -8.62 -12.01 -12.43
C ILE A 830 -9.08 -10.58 -12.65
N HIS A 831 -10.32 -10.30 -12.25
CA HIS A 831 -10.87 -8.95 -12.33
C HIS A 831 -10.36 -8.03 -11.21
N VAL A 832 -10.32 -6.72 -11.51
CA VAL A 832 -9.83 -5.69 -10.58
C VAL A 832 -10.73 -5.61 -9.35
N GLU A 833 -12.04 -5.75 -9.53
CA GLU A 833 -13.08 -5.75 -8.51
C GLU A 833 -12.83 -6.86 -7.49
N GLN A 834 -12.46 -8.04 -7.96
CA GLN A 834 -12.16 -9.19 -7.10
C GLN A 834 -10.88 -8.97 -6.27
N MET A 835 -9.90 -8.26 -6.83
CA MET A 835 -8.69 -7.89 -6.11
C MET A 835 -8.97 -6.80 -5.06
N LEU A 836 -9.85 -5.84 -5.36
CA LEU A 836 -10.29 -4.81 -4.42
C LEU A 836 -11.10 -5.39 -3.26
N GLN A 837 -12.04 -6.30 -3.54
CA GLN A 837 -12.83 -7.00 -2.51
C GLN A 837 -11.97 -7.78 -1.53
N ARG A 838 -10.82 -8.29 -1.98
CA ARG A 838 -9.85 -9.03 -1.14
C ARG A 838 -8.79 -8.13 -0.50
N SER A 839 -8.80 -6.82 -0.79
CA SER A 839 -7.86 -5.87 -0.19
C SER A 839 -8.06 -5.76 1.33
N TYR A 840 -7.04 -5.29 2.04
CA TYR A 840 -7.14 -5.14 3.50
C TYR A 840 -8.08 -4.00 3.91
N VAL A 841 -8.42 -3.08 3.00
CA VAL A 841 -9.42 -2.03 3.22
C VAL A 841 -10.79 -2.65 3.51
N GLU A 842 -11.16 -3.67 2.74
CA GLU A 842 -12.48 -4.33 2.82
C GLU A 842 -12.59 -5.38 3.94
N ARG A 843 -11.62 -5.43 4.86
CA ARG A 843 -11.57 -6.44 5.92
C ARG A 843 -12.82 -6.47 6.81
N THR A 844 -13.44 -5.32 7.07
CA THR A 844 -14.68 -5.22 7.85
C THR A 844 -15.84 -5.81 7.07
N SER A 845 -15.97 -5.45 5.79
CA SER A 845 -16.97 -5.99 4.86
C SER A 845 -16.85 -7.51 4.74
N LEU A 846 -15.62 -8.03 4.56
CA LEU A 846 -15.33 -9.47 4.49
C LEU A 846 -15.68 -10.21 5.79
N ARG A 847 -15.45 -9.58 6.94
CA ARG A 847 -15.81 -10.16 8.24
C ARG A 847 -17.32 -10.21 8.44
N GLU A 848 -18.01 -9.16 8.02
CA GLU A 848 -19.45 -9.06 8.12
C GLU A 848 -20.19 -9.90 7.07
N GLU A 849 -19.53 -10.30 5.99
CA GLU A 849 -20.13 -11.06 4.89
C GLU A 849 -20.80 -12.35 5.38
N GLU A 850 -20.15 -13.12 6.26
CA GLU A 850 -20.72 -14.34 6.83
C GLU A 850 -21.98 -14.04 7.67
N ASN A 851 -21.92 -12.97 8.48
CA ASN A 851 -23.06 -12.55 9.29
C ASN A 851 -24.22 -12.05 8.40
N LYS A 852 -23.91 -11.30 7.34
CA LYS A 852 -24.88 -10.79 6.36
C LYS A 852 -25.51 -11.93 5.58
N LYS A 853 -24.75 -12.93 5.15
CA LYS A 853 -25.27 -14.17 4.51
C LYS A 853 -26.18 -14.95 5.45
N LEU A 854 -25.80 -15.08 6.72
CA LEU A 854 -26.65 -15.71 7.74
C LEU A 854 -27.92 -14.90 8.00
N MET A 855 -27.86 -13.57 7.96
CA MET A 855 -29.05 -12.73 8.06
C MET A 855 -29.93 -12.86 6.81
N LEU A 856 -29.36 -12.83 5.60
CA LEU A 856 -30.11 -13.00 4.35
C LEU A 856 -30.86 -14.34 4.30
N THR A 857 -30.20 -15.43 4.68
CA THR A 857 -30.84 -16.75 4.76
C THR A 857 -32.00 -16.75 5.76
N LYS A 858 -31.83 -16.18 6.95
CA LYS A 858 -32.92 -16.00 7.92
C LYS A 858 -34.07 -15.16 7.38
N VAL A 859 -33.77 -14.02 6.73
CA VAL A 859 -34.77 -13.14 6.12
C VAL A 859 -35.53 -13.87 5.01
N GLN A 860 -34.83 -14.65 4.18
CA GLN A 860 -35.44 -15.44 3.12
C GLN A 860 -36.36 -16.53 3.68
N GLU A 861 -35.95 -17.20 4.77
CA GLU A 861 -36.80 -18.16 5.48
C GLU A 861 -38.05 -17.50 6.06
N GLU A 862 -37.94 -16.30 6.63
CA GLU A 862 -39.08 -15.54 7.14
C GLU A 862 -40.02 -15.06 6.01
N LEU A 863 -39.46 -14.64 4.88
CA LEU A 863 -40.23 -14.28 3.68
C LEU A 863 -41.02 -15.49 3.16
N ASN A 864 -40.38 -16.66 3.09
CA ASN A 864 -41.04 -17.90 2.66
C ASN A 864 -42.17 -18.31 3.62
N LYS A 865 -42.05 -18.00 4.92
CA LYS A 865 -43.13 -18.22 5.92
C LYS A 865 -44.28 -17.23 5.78
N ALA A 866 -44.04 -16.03 5.27
CA ALA A 866 -45.02 -14.94 5.22
C ALA A 866 -46.15 -15.16 4.20
N GLY A 867 -46.04 -16.15 3.30
CA GLY A 867 -47.09 -16.50 2.33
C GLY A 867 -47.31 -15.45 1.23
N SER A 868 -47.93 -15.85 0.12
CA SER A 868 -48.28 -14.92 -0.97
C SER A 868 -49.57 -14.16 -0.64
N LEU A 869 -49.53 -12.83 -0.75
CA LEU A 869 -50.69 -11.96 -0.56
C LEU A 869 -51.63 -12.06 -1.77
N SER A 870 -52.75 -12.77 -1.63
CA SER A 870 -53.79 -12.85 -2.66
C SER A 870 -54.78 -11.68 -2.53
N CYS A 871 -54.43 -10.52 -3.07
CA CYS A 871 -55.36 -9.39 -3.22
C CYS A 871 -55.43 -8.97 -4.69
N SER A 872 -56.62 -9.05 -5.28
CA SER A 872 -56.90 -8.73 -6.70
C SER A 872 -56.72 -7.25 -7.09
N LEU A 873 -56.54 -6.35 -6.13
CA LEU A 873 -56.30 -4.92 -6.33
C LEU A 873 -54.88 -4.49 -5.92
N CYS A 874 -54.20 -5.30 -5.10
CA CYS A 874 -53.01 -4.90 -4.37
C CYS A 874 -51.75 -5.63 -4.85
N SER A 875 -51.85 -6.86 -5.36
CA SER A 875 -50.71 -7.76 -5.57
C SER A 875 -49.62 -7.20 -6.46
N ASP A 876 -49.99 -6.45 -7.49
CA ASP A 876 -49.06 -6.11 -8.57
C ASP A 876 -48.30 -4.80 -8.28
N ASN A 877 -48.91 -3.85 -7.55
CA ASN A 877 -48.35 -2.51 -7.29
C ASN A 877 -47.98 -2.27 -5.82
N LEU A 878 -48.14 -3.25 -4.93
CA LEU A 878 -47.85 -3.07 -3.50
C LEU A 878 -46.36 -2.77 -3.20
N PRO A 879 -45.37 -3.43 -3.83
CA PRO A 879 -43.95 -3.10 -3.60
C PRO A 879 -43.60 -1.66 -3.99
N GLU A 880 -44.09 -1.21 -5.14
CA GLU A 880 -43.89 0.16 -5.63
C GLU A 880 -44.59 1.19 -4.73
N TYR A 881 -45.82 0.91 -4.29
CA TYR A 881 -46.52 1.76 -3.34
C TYR A 881 -45.77 1.90 -2.00
N LEU A 882 -45.24 0.78 -1.48
CA LEU A 882 -44.47 0.78 -0.24
C LEU A 882 -43.14 1.53 -0.39
N SER A 883 -42.42 1.38 -1.51
CA SER A 883 -41.20 2.14 -1.76
C SER A 883 -41.48 3.64 -1.88
N THR A 884 -42.52 4.03 -2.62
CA THR A 884 -42.94 5.44 -2.72
C THR A 884 -43.37 6.02 -1.36
N LEU A 885 -44.00 5.23 -0.49
CA LEU A 885 -44.33 5.68 0.87
C LEU A 885 -43.10 5.93 1.73
N VAL A 886 -42.08 5.06 1.65
CA VAL A 886 -40.81 5.26 2.36
C VAL A 886 -40.11 6.51 1.87
N GLU A 887 -40.03 6.71 0.55
CA GLU A 887 -39.50 7.93 -0.07
C GLU A 887 -40.27 9.18 0.38
N TYR A 888 -41.61 9.10 0.42
CA TYR A 888 -42.44 10.19 0.91
C TYR A 888 -42.11 10.56 2.37
N PHE A 889 -41.90 9.57 3.25
CA PHE A 889 -41.53 9.86 4.64
C PHE A 889 -40.15 10.50 4.78
N GLN A 890 -39.17 10.07 3.98
CA GLN A 890 -37.84 10.67 3.93
C GLN A 890 -37.89 12.10 3.41
N ALA A 891 -38.50 12.31 2.23
CA ALA A 891 -38.65 13.62 1.62
C ALA A 891 -39.40 14.60 2.54
N ARG A 892 -40.46 14.14 3.21
CA ARG A 892 -41.21 14.96 4.18
C ARG A 892 -40.37 15.36 5.39
N SER A 893 -39.58 14.43 5.93
CA SER A 893 -38.64 14.71 7.03
C SER A 893 -37.61 15.76 6.63
N ASP A 894 -37.05 15.65 5.42
CA ASP A 894 -36.06 16.59 4.90
C ASP A 894 -36.67 17.97 4.61
N ILE A 895 -37.89 18.00 4.06
CA ILE A 895 -38.67 19.24 3.89
C ILE A 895 -38.91 19.90 5.24
N TRP A 896 -39.29 19.17 6.29
CA TRP A 896 -39.44 19.78 7.62
C TRP A 896 -38.14 20.33 8.18
N ARG A 897 -37.03 19.61 7.99
CA ARG A 897 -35.69 20.04 8.41
C ARG A 897 -35.26 21.32 7.70
N GLU A 898 -35.41 21.39 6.38
CA GLU A 898 -35.06 22.59 5.60
C GLU A 898 -36.04 23.75 5.85
N PHE A 899 -37.34 23.47 5.95
CA PHE A 899 -38.34 24.47 6.26
C PHE A 899 -38.09 25.12 7.61
N TYR A 900 -37.72 24.35 8.63
CA TYR A 900 -37.40 24.87 9.96
C TYR A 900 -36.23 25.88 9.95
N LYS A 901 -35.24 25.71 9.06
CA LYS A 901 -34.11 26.66 8.91
C LYS A 901 -34.57 28.04 8.43
N THR A 902 -35.75 28.14 7.80
CA THR A 902 -36.33 29.41 7.39
C THR A 902 -36.91 30.18 8.58
N LYS A 903 -36.94 31.52 8.50
CA LYS A 903 -37.54 32.37 9.54
C LYS A 903 -39.01 32.08 9.81
N ASN A 904 -39.75 31.63 8.79
CA ASN A 904 -41.16 31.29 8.93
C ASN A 904 -41.35 29.88 9.51
N GLY A 905 -40.46 28.94 9.20
CA GLY A 905 -40.54 27.58 9.71
C GLY A 905 -40.29 27.48 11.22
N SER A 906 -39.30 28.19 11.76
CA SER A 906 -39.06 28.19 13.22
C SER A 906 -40.26 28.71 14.02
N VAL A 907 -41.05 29.63 13.46
CA VAL A 907 -42.31 30.12 14.05
C VAL A 907 -43.41 29.05 14.02
N VAL A 908 -43.45 28.24 12.95
CA VAL A 908 -44.40 27.13 12.81
C VAL A 908 -44.13 26.04 13.87
N PHE A 909 -42.88 25.74 14.17
CA PHE A 909 -42.49 24.77 15.21
C PHE A 909 -42.31 25.39 16.62
N SER A 910 -42.89 26.56 16.88
CA SER A 910 -42.84 27.20 18.20
C SER A 910 -43.61 26.41 19.27
N THR A 911 -43.25 26.64 20.52
CA THR A 911 -43.90 26.03 21.68
C THR A 911 -45.40 26.33 21.71
N GLY A 912 -46.20 25.33 22.12
CA GLY A 912 -47.67 25.37 22.09
C GLY A 912 -48.31 25.02 20.76
N ARG A 913 -47.55 24.74 19.70
CA ARG A 913 -48.08 24.28 18.41
C ARG A 913 -48.68 22.87 18.53
N VAL A 914 -49.87 22.67 17.95
CA VAL A 914 -50.49 21.35 17.84
C VAL A 914 -49.96 20.63 16.59
N VAL A 915 -49.41 19.44 16.77
CA VAL A 915 -48.78 18.59 15.75
C VAL A 915 -49.38 17.18 15.78
N VAL A 916 -49.25 16.45 14.68
CA VAL A 916 -49.54 15.01 14.61
C VAL A 916 -48.22 14.27 14.61
N VAL A 917 -48.04 13.30 15.50
CA VAL A 917 -46.77 12.58 15.69
C VAL A 917 -47.00 11.08 15.57
N SER A 918 -46.09 10.40 14.88
CA SER A 918 -46.00 8.94 14.82
C SER A 918 -44.60 8.51 15.26
N ASN A 919 -44.51 7.66 16.29
CA ASN A 919 -43.24 7.23 16.87
C ASN A 919 -43.31 5.77 17.34
N TYR A 920 -42.37 4.94 16.89
CA TYR A 920 -42.33 3.51 17.23
C TYR A 920 -41.97 3.25 18.70
N GLU A 921 -40.94 3.92 19.23
CA GLU A 921 -40.46 3.67 20.60
C GLU A 921 -41.54 3.89 21.66
N GLN A 922 -42.42 4.87 21.41
CA GLN A 922 -43.51 5.24 22.31
C GLN A 922 -44.88 4.73 21.81
N GLN A 923 -44.90 3.90 20.76
CA GLN A 923 -46.09 3.28 20.16
C GLN A 923 -47.20 4.27 19.80
N LEU A 924 -46.83 5.43 19.26
CA LEU A 924 -47.74 6.48 18.83
C LEU A 924 -48.11 6.30 17.36
N ASP A 925 -49.40 6.15 17.06
CA ASP A 925 -49.93 6.11 15.69
C ASP A 925 -50.73 7.38 15.40
N HIS A 926 -50.20 8.30 14.59
CA HIS A 926 -50.88 9.56 14.20
C HIS A 926 -51.57 10.25 15.37
N ALA A 927 -50.85 10.36 16.48
CA ALA A 927 -51.35 10.89 17.73
C ALA A 927 -51.29 12.42 17.71
N VAL A 928 -52.31 13.07 18.26
CA VAL A 928 -52.31 14.53 18.44
C VAL A 928 -51.40 14.88 19.62
N ALA A 929 -50.44 15.76 19.38
CA ALA A 929 -49.48 16.19 20.38
C ALA A 929 -49.29 17.73 20.38
N ILE A 930 -48.81 18.26 21.49
CA ILE A 930 -48.48 19.69 21.65
C ILE A 930 -46.98 19.83 21.84
N LEU A 931 -46.31 20.68 21.04
CA LEU A 931 -44.87 20.96 21.21
C LEU A 931 -44.62 21.73 22.51
N LEU A 932 -43.78 21.19 23.39
CA LEU A 932 -43.45 21.78 24.69
C LEU A 932 -42.08 22.48 24.68
N GLN A 933 -41.04 21.76 24.28
CA GLN A 933 -39.66 22.24 24.35
C GLN A 933 -38.82 21.66 23.21
N GLU A 934 -37.80 22.42 22.81
CA GLU A 934 -36.81 22.03 21.83
C GLU A 934 -35.44 21.83 22.48
N THR A 935 -34.74 20.75 22.11
CA THR A 935 -33.42 20.38 22.64
C THR A 935 -32.45 19.99 21.51
N GLY A 936 -31.17 20.37 21.60
CA GLY A 936 -30.12 19.97 20.65
C GLY A 936 -29.61 21.06 19.69
N LYS A 937 -28.55 20.75 18.92
CA LYS A 937 -27.93 21.64 17.91
C LYS A 937 -28.43 21.29 16.49
N SER A 938 -28.58 22.35 15.66
CA SER A 938 -29.14 22.45 14.29
C SER A 938 -29.62 21.19 13.55
N GLU A 939 -28.82 20.13 13.41
CA GLU A 939 -29.14 18.96 12.57
C GLU A 939 -29.72 17.76 13.35
N MET A 940 -29.51 17.69 14.66
CA MET A 940 -29.94 16.60 15.55
C MET A 940 -30.90 17.13 16.63
N ARG A 941 -31.77 18.07 16.25
CA ARG A 941 -32.73 18.67 17.19
C ARG A 941 -33.87 17.69 17.49
N LYS A 942 -34.25 17.66 18.77
CA LYS A 942 -35.29 16.80 19.31
C LYS A 942 -36.34 17.64 20.03
N PHE A 943 -37.59 17.25 19.90
CA PHE A 943 -38.74 17.91 20.49
C PHE A 943 -39.29 17.09 21.65
N SER A 944 -39.74 17.79 22.68
CA SER A 944 -40.58 17.22 23.74
C SER A 944 -42.03 17.60 23.45
N VAL A 945 -42.92 16.60 23.45
CA VAL A 945 -44.33 16.78 23.08
C VAL A 945 -45.25 16.23 24.16
N LEU A 946 -46.39 16.89 24.38
CA LEU A 946 -47.46 16.41 25.26
C LEU A 946 -48.47 15.62 24.44
N VAL A 947 -48.73 14.36 24.78
CA VAL A 947 -49.66 13.48 24.07
C VAL A 947 -50.79 13.03 25.00
N SER A 948 -52.00 12.91 24.46
CA SER A 948 -53.14 12.26 25.14
C SER A 948 -53.03 10.75 24.96
N CYS A 949 -52.92 9.97 26.05
CA CYS A 949 -52.77 8.51 25.99
C CYS A 949 -54.03 7.79 26.49
N ASP A 950 -54.52 6.81 25.71
CA ASP A 950 -55.32 5.67 26.19
C ASP A 950 -54.47 4.38 26.06
N GLU A 951 -54.83 3.32 26.79
CA GLU A 951 -54.05 2.08 27.01
C GLU A 951 -53.16 1.65 25.83
N MET A 952 -51.87 1.48 26.12
CA MET A 952 -50.82 1.08 25.17
C MET A 952 -51.10 -0.31 24.62
N TYR A 953 -51.42 -0.41 23.33
CA TYR A 953 -51.39 -1.70 22.63
C TYR A 953 -49.95 -2.02 22.25
N ALA A 954 -49.32 -2.92 23.01
CA ALA A 954 -48.00 -3.44 22.69
C ALA A 954 -48.09 -4.36 21.46
N TYR A 955 -47.63 -3.86 20.31
CA TYR A 955 -47.43 -4.69 19.12
C TYR A 955 -45.94 -4.97 18.98
N ASN A 956 -45.57 -6.24 19.11
CA ASN A 956 -44.22 -6.70 18.79
C ASN A 956 -44.18 -7.00 17.29
N PHE A 957 -43.60 -6.08 16.51
CA PHE A 957 -43.07 -6.48 15.21
C PHE A 957 -41.89 -7.42 15.45
N THR A 958 -41.85 -8.56 14.77
CA THR A 958 -40.67 -9.41 14.75
C THR A 958 -39.53 -8.60 14.12
N LYS A 959 -38.55 -8.21 14.95
CA LYS A 959 -37.36 -7.52 14.46
C LYS A 959 -36.51 -8.50 13.66
N LEU A 960 -36.34 -8.24 12.37
CA LEU A 960 -35.42 -8.99 11.52
C LEU A 960 -33.95 -8.74 11.90
N SER A 961 -33.63 -7.57 12.46
CA SER A 961 -32.31 -7.27 13.04
C SER A 961 -32.39 -6.25 14.19
N SER A 962 -31.40 -6.25 15.08
CA SER A 962 -31.22 -5.22 16.11
C SER A 962 -30.53 -3.95 15.60
N GLU A 963 -30.05 -3.95 14.36
CA GLU A 963 -29.13 -2.95 13.81
C GLU A 963 -29.78 -1.99 12.81
N ASP A 964 -31.03 -2.23 12.40
CA ASP A 964 -31.79 -1.30 11.56
C ASP A 964 -32.93 -0.62 12.35
N PRO A 965 -32.63 0.48 13.07
CA PRO A 965 -33.64 1.22 13.81
C PRO A 965 -34.66 1.90 12.87
N GLU A 966 -34.29 2.18 11.61
CA GLU A 966 -35.19 2.82 10.65
C GLU A 966 -36.27 1.87 10.14
N TRP A 967 -35.95 0.58 9.96
CA TRP A 967 -36.94 -0.42 9.54
C TRP A 967 -38.17 -0.44 10.45
N SER A 968 -37.96 -0.55 11.76
CA SER A 968 -39.05 -0.58 12.75
C SER A 968 -39.86 0.73 12.74
N GLN A 969 -39.17 1.87 12.61
CA GLN A 969 -39.80 3.18 12.55
C GLN A 969 -40.64 3.35 11.27
N ASN A 970 -40.14 2.89 10.13
CA ASN A 970 -40.82 3.00 8.84
C ASN A 970 -42.02 2.06 8.78
N CYS A 971 -41.91 0.81 9.25
CA CYS A 971 -43.06 -0.10 9.37
C CYS A 971 -44.16 0.50 10.25
N HIS A 972 -43.79 1.14 11.35
CA HIS A 972 -44.73 1.81 12.25
C HIS A 972 -45.43 3.01 11.59
N ARG A 973 -44.69 3.84 10.86
CA ARG A 973 -45.25 4.97 10.09
C ARG A 973 -46.16 4.49 8.96
N MET A 974 -45.77 3.45 8.22
CA MET A 974 -46.57 2.84 7.16
C MET A 974 -47.89 2.31 7.72
N ARG A 975 -47.86 1.58 8.84
CA ARG A 975 -49.07 1.15 9.55
C ARG A 975 -50.00 2.32 9.89
N GLY A 976 -49.43 3.39 10.43
CA GLY A 976 -50.17 4.61 10.74
C GLY A 976 -50.91 5.16 9.51
N VAL A 977 -50.21 5.26 8.38
CA VAL A 977 -50.79 5.73 7.11
C VAL A 977 -51.82 4.75 6.56
N CYS A 978 -51.59 3.44 6.63
CA CYS A 978 -52.57 2.45 6.20
C CYS A 978 -53.86 2.50 7.02
N LYS A 979 -53.76 2.82 8.32
CA LYS A 979 -54.91 2.84 9.23
C LYS A 979 -55.69 4.15 9.20
N PHE A 980 -55.01 5.28 9.02
CA PHE A 980 -55.63 6.61 9.18
C PHE A 980 -55.51 7.50 7.94
N GLY A 981 -54.66 7.17 6.96
CA GLY A 981 -54.30 8.01 5.83
C GLY A 981 -53.04 8.85 6.09
N LEU A 982 -52.60 9.59 5.07
CA LEU A 982 -51.36 10.40 5.14
C LEU A 982 -51.42 11.53 6.17
N ASP A 983 -52.54 12.26 6.20
CA ASP A 983 -52.81 13.37 7.12
C ASP A 983 -53.92 13.04 8.13
N GLY A 984 -54.24 11.76 8.27
CA GLY A 984 -55.26 11.28 9.19
C GLY A 984 -54.88 11.52 10.64
N VAL A 985 -55.90 11.73 11.48
CA VAL A 985 -55.71 11.75 12.93
C VAL A 985 -56.34 10.48 13.50
N GLY A 986 -55.60 9.76 14.34
CA GLY A 986 -56.15 8.60 15.03
C GLY A 986 -57.37 9.00 15.86
N ARG A 987 -58.54 8.40 15.59
CA ARG A 987 -59.73 8.61 16.43
C ARG A 987 -59.51 7.92 17.77
N GLN A 988 -59.42 8.71 18.84
CA GLN A 988 -59.48 8.20 20.21
C GLN A 988 -60.94 7.85 20.54
N SER A 989 -61.25 6.56 20.55
CA SER A 989 -62.53 6.05 21.02
C SER A 989 -62.53 6.01 22.56
N ASN A 990 -62.78 7.17 23.18
CA ASN A 990 -63.31 7.41 24.54
C ASN A 990 -62.66 8.65 25.16
N LEU A 991 -63.36 9.79 25.14
CA LEU A 991 -63.01 10.98 25.93
C LEU A 991 -63.34 10.78 27.42
N GLY A 992 -62.84 9.71 28.03
CA GLY A 992 -63.06 9.35 29.43
C GLY A 992 -61.74 9.27 30.19
N THR A 993 -61.49 10.25 31.07
CA THR A 993 -60.32 10.36 31.98
C THR A 993 -58.95 10.38 31.27
N GLY A 994 -58.65 11.47 30.56
CA GLY A 994 -57.42 11.65 29.80
C GLY A 994 -56.15 11.75 30.65
N VAL A 995 -55.29 10.72 30.55
CA VAL A 995 -53.91 10.76 31.04
C VAL A 995 -53.04 11.39 29.96
N PHE A 996 -52.39 12.52 30.28
CA PHE A 996 -51.42 13.14 29.38
C PHE A 996 -50.00 12.72 29.74
N LYS A 997 -49.21 12.36 28.75
CA LYS A 997 -47.80 11.97 28.91
C LYS A 997 -46.88 12.92 28.14
N ILE A 998 -45.79 13.32 28.77
CA ILE A 998 -44.69 14.01 28.08
C ILE A 998 -43.82 12.94 27.41
N VAL A 999 -43.65 13.09 26.10
CA VAL A 999 -42.78 12.25 25.29
C VAL A 999 -41.60 13.09 24.81
N GLU A 1000 -40.40 12.66 25.18
CA GLU A 1000 -39.15 13.30 24.78
C GLU A 1000 -38.55 12.59 23.55
N ASN A 1001 -37.53 13.21 22.96
CA ASN A 1001 -36.76 12.68 21.83
C ASN A 1001 -37.50 12.55 20.47
N ILE A 1002 -38.58 13.30 20.24
CA ILE A 1002 -39.27 13.31 18.95
C ILE A 1002 -38.43 14.01 17.89
N THR A 1003 -38.25 13.40 16.72
CA THR A 1003 -37.47 13.96 15.60
C THR A 1003 -38.38 14.57 14.52
N PHE A 1004 -37.81 15.31 13.56
CA PHE A 1004 -38.58 15.84 12.42
C PHE A 1004 -39.27 14.74 11.60
N GLY A 1005 -38.68 13.54 11.50
CA GLY A 1005 -39.30 12.41 10.79
C GLY A 1005 -40.56 11.88 11.47
N ASP A 1006 -40.68 12.08 12.79
CA ASP A 1006 -41.81 11.61 13.59
C ASP A 1006 -43.01 12.56 13.52
N ILE A 1007 -42.80 13.82 13.16
CA ILE A 1007 -43.86 14.81 13.01
C ILE A 1007 -44.54 14.57 11.67
N VAL A 1008 -45.74 13.99 11.67
CA VAL A 1008 -46.58 13.74 10.49
C VAL A 1008 -47.00 15.06 9.83
N SER A 1009 -47.66 15.91 10.61
CA SER A 1009 -48.27 17.16 10.14
C SER A 1009 -48.23 18.23 11.24
N VAL A 1010 -48.20 19.50 10.84
CA VAL A 1010 -48.21 20.66 11.75
C VAL A 1010 -49.46 21.48 11.50
N THR A 1011 -50.26 21.69 12.56
CA THR A 1011 -51.54 22.39 12.40
C THR A 1011 -51.41 23.91 12.57
N LYS A 1012 -52.41 24.65 12.10
CA LYS A 1012 -52.48 26.10 12.31
C LYS A 1012 -52.83 26.50 13.75
N LYS A 1013 -53.29 25.57 14.59
CA LYS A 1013 -53.69 25.85 15.97
C LYS A 1013 -52.47 25.95 16.88
N GLN A 1014 -52.49 26.94 17.76
CA GLN A 1014 -51.48 27.14 18.80
C GLN A 1014 -52.19 27.39 20.13
N LEU A 1015 -51.76 26.67 21.17
CA LEU A 1015 -52.23 26.84 22.53
C LEU A 1015 -51.22 27.69 23.28
N LYS A 1016 -51.71 28.66 24.06
CA LYS A 1016 -50.85 29.38 25.01
C LYS A 1016 -50.60 28.45 26.19
N LEU A 1017 -49.37 27.98 26.30
CA LEU A 1017 -48.92 27.18 27.42
C LEU A 1017 -48.27 28.12 28.45
N ASP A 1018 -48.78 28.08 29.67
CA ASP A 1018 -48.07 28.66 30.82
C ASP A 1018 -47.16 27.57 31.37
N VAL A 1019 -45.91 27.54 30.91
CA VAL A 1019 -44.90 26.53 31.31
C VAL A 1019 -44.20 26.97 32.61
N SER A 1020 -44.97 27.51 33.55
CA SER A 1020 -44.52 27.81 34.91
C SER A 1020 -44.77 26.60 35.82
N HIS A 1021 -44.14 25.46 35.49
CA HIS A 1021 -43.62 24.44 36.41
C HIS A 1021 -43.08 23.23 35.64
#